data_AF-A0A7V2W3S1-F1
#
_entry.id   AF-A0A7V2W3S1-F1
#
_cell.length_a   1.000
_cell.length_b   1.000
_cell.length_c   1.000
_cell.angle_alpha   90.00
_cell.angle_beta   90.00
_cell.angle_gamma   90.00
#
_symmetry.space_group_name_H-M   'P 1'
#
loop_
_entity.id
_entity.type
_entity.pdbx_description
1 polymer ?
#
loop_
_entity_poly.entity_id
_entity_poly.type
_entity_poly.pdbx_seq_one_letter_code
_entity_poly.pdbx_strand_id
1 'polypeptide(L)'
;MKNAISFSLTVAIFFLCCTCSSKISQTTILEFNKSTEYKFKYFSNGHLGNGKYKFRTVEKGGRIAGEIVRASDAAAWSGMYSFLAKPIYLSDGKQFTVDVWMDHIGSFTLKLEDSPDGGANTSISVKNTKINQWETLLFDFSDAVIGGPSYTKIAVFVDLNSPATGKDVYNYFSEIKQIAANNKAIISGDKSEAVKIVVLGSSTAAGTGPSDTRNAWVNRFRRKLQSQNGYHQVINLAVGGYTTYHLLPSGTMVEKGKPQPNNKHNITMALSLNPDAVIINLPSNDAAKGFSLKEQLDNYTKICKPLYERGIPFWVSTPQGRNMEKEKRELQKTIMDSTYIRYGRRTLDFWRGLADWSGNISKKYNSGDGIHLNDEGHRLLFEEVWSKDILGAIYDKRKGIIKKDTAYATPIYHEGYVLTWKDEFDENKLDENIWTHELGDGCPRLCGWGNNEKVWYRPENSQVKNGKLIITAKPDFEKTDYWSASRIVTRGKVDFRFGRIDIRAKLPETKGLWPALWLLGINRETEDWPYCGEIDIMEEVGHIPYRVRGTVHYKNNKGWLSSKGDKYELEHNNFSDDFHVFSIDWNEKGIKFFVDEQQYAERKYIDLDIDPNDNPFLKPFYLIINCAVGGNLPGDPDATSVFPQTFEIDYVRYFQKNKMSMAKENLKQN
;
A
#
# COMPACT_ATOMS: atom_id res chain seq x y z
N MET A 1 10.02 -0.10 62.27
CA MET A 1 11.22 0.41 61.60
C MET A 1 10.74 1.22 60.39
N LYS A 2 10.34 2.49 60.51
CA LYS A 2 11.17 3.71 60.53
C LYS A 2 12.42 3.58 59.65
N ASN A 3 12.40 4.21 58.47
CA ASN A 3 13.29 5.34 58.17
C ASN A 3 12.87 6.07 56.90
N ALA A 4 12.77 7.39 57.03
CA ALA A 4 12.55 8.38 55.99
C ALA A 4 13.89 9.06 55.68
N ILE A 5 14.12 9.47 54.43
CA ILE A 5 15.10 10.52 54.07
C ILE A 5 14.51 11.34 52.91
N SER A 6 14.37 12.65 53.15
CA SER A 6 13.98 13.71 52.21
C SER A 6 15.18 14.29 51.45
N PHE A 7 15.00 14.93 50.27
CA PHE A 7 15.75 16.16 49.91
C PHE A 7 15.15 16.94 48.70
N SER A 8 14.76 18.18 48.99
CA SER A 8 14.80 19.49 48.27
C SER A 8 14.41 19.74 46.78
N LEU A 9 13.85 20.95 46.64
CA LEU A 9 13.25 21.77 45.57
C LEU A 9 14.27 22.42 44.59
N THR A 10 13.86 22.84 43.36
CA THR A 10 14.14 24.17 42.71
C THR A 10 13.34 24.34 41.39
N VAL A 11 12.89 25.57 41.12
CA VAL A 11 12.02 26.09 40.02
C VAL A 11 12.84 26.93 39.02
N ALA A 12 12.47 26.98 37.72
CA ALA A 12 12.67 28.17 36.86
C ALA A 12 11.75 28.18 35.60
N ILE A 13 11.19 29.36 35.29
CA ILE A 13 10.25 29.73 34.22
C ILE A 13 10.97 30.65 33.20
N PHE A 14 10.66 30.62 31.90
CA PHE A 14 10.68 31.83 31.04
C PHE A 14 9.76 31.73 29.80
N PHE A 15 9.06 32.84 29.50
CA PHE A 15 8.04 33.13 28.47
C PHE A 15 8.66 33.85 27.25
N LEU A 16 8.10 33.72 26.02
CA LEU A 16 7.54 34.84 25.22
C LEU A 16 6.89 34.40 23.89
N CYS A 17 6.05 35.30 23.37
CA CYS A 17 4.89 35.16 22.49
C CYS A 17 5.14 35.73 21.06
N CYS A 18 4.41 35.26 20.03
CA CYS A 18 3.74 36.12 19.02
C CYS A 18 2.87 35.33 18.02
N THR A 19 1.77 35.98 17.61
CA THR A 19 0.51 35.46 17.03
C THR A 19 0.38 35.66 15.51
N CYS A 20 -0.45 34.84 14.84
CA CYS A 20 -1.32 35.32 13.74
C CYS A 20 -2.54 34.39 13.52
N SER A 21 -3.73 34.97 13.37
CA SER A 21 -5.05 34.29 13.30
C SER A 21 -5.57 34.16 11.86
N SER A 22 -6.38 33.12 11.59
CA SER A 22 -7.41 33.14 10.53
C SER A 22 -8.71 32.49 11.02
N LYS A 23 -9.84 33.13 10.69
CA LYS A 23 -11.19 32.90 11.23
C LYS A 23 -11.89 31.66 10.63
N ILE A 24 -12.66 30.99 11.48
CA ILE A 24 -13.43 29.75 11.27
C ILE A 24 -14.91 30.10 11.04
N SER A 25 -15.59 29.46 10.09
CA SER A 25 -17.06 29.53 9.98
C SER A 25 -17.68 28.43 10.84
N GLN A 26 -18.37 28.81 11.93
CA GLN A 26 -19.19 27.95 12.81
C GLN A 26 -20.66 28.40 12.68
N THR A 27 -21.61 27.46 12.55
CA THR A 27 -23.04 27.78 12.62
C THR A 27 -23.45 27.88 14.09
N THR A 28 -23.57 29.10 14.61
CA THR A 28 -24.06 29.34 15.98
C THR A 28 -25.56 29.07 16.07
N ILE A 29 -26.00 28.35 17.11
CA ILE A 29 -27.42 28.07 17.36
C ILE A 29 -28.04 29.17 18.24
N LEU A 30 -27.32 29.62 19.27
CA LEU A 30 -27.72 30.74 20.12
C LEU A 30 -26.56 31.74 20.23
N GLU A 31 -26.75 32.94 19.68
CA GLU A 31 -25.73 33.99 19.56
C GLU A 31 -26.15 35.27 20.27
N PHE A 32 -25.76 35.43 21.54
CA PHE A 32 -26.18 36.57 22.36
C PHE A 32 -25.70 37.93 21.84
N ASN A 33 -24.72 37.95 20.93
CA ASN A 33 -24.12 39.15 20.36
C ASN A 33 -24.85 39.71 19.11
N LYS A 34 -25.85 39.01 18.54
CA LYS A 34 -26.46 39.39 17.23
C LYS A 34 -27.98 39.53 17.17
N SER A 35 -28.72 39.38 18.28
CA SER A 35 -30.19 39.48 18.29
C SER A 35 -30.74 40.10 19.57
N THR A 36 -31.83 40.85 19.40
CA THR A 36 -32.74 41.33 20.45
C THR A 36 -33.47 40.15 21.14
N GLU A 37 -33.69 40.27 22.45
CA GLU A 37 -34.35 39.36 23.44
C GLU A 37 -34.57 37.86 23.09
N TYR A 38 -33.85 36.97 23.79
CA TYR A 38 -34.11 35.52 23.81
C TYR A 38 -35.23 35.15 24.81
N LYS A 39 -36.18 34.32 24.39
CA LYS A 39 -37.31 33.88 25.23
C LYS A 39 -37.07 32.50 25.83
N PHE A 40 -36.47 32.46 27.01
CA PHE A 40 -36.37 31.23 27.81
C PHE A 40 -37.60 31.07 28.71
N LYS A 41 -38.11 29.84 28.79
CA LYS A 41 -39.15 29.45 29.75
C LYS A 41 -38.51 28.64 30.88
N TYR A 42 -38.92 28.91 32.11
CA TYR A 42 -38.43 28.22 33.29
C TYR A 42 -39.33 27.06 33.65
N PHE A 43 -38.73 25.99 34.16
CA PHE A 43 -39.48 24.88 34.73
C PHE A 43 -38.80 24.37 35.98
N SER A 44 -39.61 23.89 36.90
CA SER A 44 -39.17 23.22 38.11
C SER A 44 -40.08 22.02 38.32
N ASN A 45 -39.52 20.81 38.43
CA ASN A 45 -40.29 19.56 38.45
C ASN A 45 -41.33 19.45 37.31
N GLY A 46 -40.99 19.92 36.10
CA GLY A 46 -41.88 19.80 34.92
C GLY A 46 -43.05 20.80 34.86
N HIS A 47 -43.19 21.71 35.82
CA HIS A 47 -44.21 22.77 35.78
C HIS A 47 -43.57 24.15 35.53
N LEU A 48 -44.24 25.00 34.74
CA LEU A 48 -43.84 26.40 34.50
C LEU A 48 -43.96 27.18 35.82
N GLY A 49 -42.85 27.37 36.53
CA GLY A 49 -42.82 28.00 37.84
C GLY A 49 -42.47 29.49 37.79
N ASN A 50 -43.19 30.31 38.54
CA ASN A 50 -42.94 31.74 38.68
C ASN A 50 -41.66 32.01 39.49
N GLY A 51 -40.63 32.56 38.83
CA GLY A 51 -39.66 33.46 39.49
C GLY A 51 -38.46 32.86 40.24
N LYS A 52 -38.27 31.53 40.29
CA LYS A 52 -37.08 30.90 40.92
C LYS A 52 -35.81 30.90 40.05
N TYR A 53 -35.98 31.19 38.76
CA TYR A 53 -34.89 31.43 37.84
C TYR A 53 -35.13 32.78 37.18
N LYS A 54 -34.07 33.57 37.06
CA LYS A 54 -34.07 34.83 36.31
C LYS A 54 -33.11 34.69 35.15
N PHE A 55 -33.62 35.05 33.97
CA PHE A 55 -32.87 35.18 32.74
C PHE A 55 -32.90 36.64 32.30
N ARG A 56 -31.71 37.19 32.08
CA ARG A 56 -31.55 38.45 31.37
C ARG A 56 -30.25 38.41 30.59
N THR A 57 -30.22 39.15 29.50
CA THR A 57 -28.99 39.39 28.76
C THR A 57 -28.18 40.47 29.50
N VAL A 58 -26.93 40.18 29.83
CA VAL A 58 -26.02 41.12 30.51
C VAL A 58 -24.64 41.10 29.88
N GLU A 59 -23.83 42.12 30.14
CA GLU A 59 -22.40 42.08 29.85
C GLU A 59 -21.64 41.52 31.06
N LYS A 60 -20.93 40.40 30.86
CA LYS A 60 -20.11 39.76 31.89
C LYS A 60 -18.72 39.46 31.35
N GLY A 61 -17.70 40.10 31.93
CA GLY A 61 -16.31 39.90 31.52
C GLY A 61 -16.07 40.27 30.05
N GLY A 62 -16.69 41.36 29.57
CA GLY A 62 -16.55 41.85 28.20
C GLY A 62 -17.31 41.04 27.14
N ARG A 63 -18.29 40.22 27.54
CA ARG A 63 -19.13 39.40 26.64
C ARG A 63 -20.60 39.60 26.95
N ILE A 64 -21.44 39.68 25.91
CA ILE A 64 -22.89 39.60 26.07
C ILE A 64 -23.25 38.13 26.33
N ALA A 65 -23.96 37.89 27.43
CA ALA A 65 -24.29 36.56 27.91
C ALA A 65 -25.69 36.49 28.50
N GLY A 66 -26.26 35.30 28.48
CA GLY A 66 -27.43 34.97 29.27
C GLY A 66 -27.04 34.75 30.73
N GLU A 67 -27.55 35.57 31.65
CA GLU A 67 -27.45 35.32 33.09
C GLU A 67 -28.49 34.29 33.50
N ILE A 68 -28.06 33.22 34.18
CA ILE A 68 -28.91 32.25 34.86
C ILE A 68 -28.69 32.44 36.36
N VAL A 69 -29.69 32.96 37.05
CA VAL A 69 -29.71 32.95 38.51
C VAL A 69 -30.45 31.70 38.96
N ARG A 70 -29.73 30.79 39.63
CA ARG A 70 -30.33 29.66 40.32
C ARG A 70 -30.63 30.10 41.76
N ALA A 71 -31.92 30.26 42.09
CA ALA A 71 -32.31 30.66 43.43
C ALA A 71 -31.86 29.63 44.49
N SER A 72 -31.62 30.13 45.70
CA SER A 72 -31.25 29.38 46.90
C SER A 72 -32.16 28.20 47.25
N ASP A 73 -33.39 28.18 46.74
CA ASP A 73 -34.43 27.16 46.98
C ASP A 73 -34.90 26.45 45.68
N ALA A 74 -34.09 26.52 44.62
CA ALA A 74 -34.36 25.85 43.34
C ALA A 74 -34.27 24.32 43.46
N ALA A 75 -35.19 23.60 42.82
CA ALA A 75 -35.18 22.14 42.81
C ALA A 75 -33.99 21.60 42.00
N ALA A 76 -33.58 20.36 42.29
CA ALA A 76 -32.43 19.72 41.64
C ALA A 76 -32.62 19.50 40.12
N TRP A 77 -33.88 19.51 39.67
CA TRP A 77 -34.29 19.29 38.27
C TRP A 77 -34.69 20.59 37.57
N SER A 78 -34.49 21.74 38.23
CA SER A 78 -34.90 23.00 37.67
C SER A 78 -33.94 23.45 36.57
N GLY A 79 -34.51 23.98 35.51
CA GLY A 79 -33.75 24.44 34.35
C GLY A 79 -34.56 25.42 33.52
N MET A 80 -34.01 25.74 32.36
CA MET A 80 -34.71 26.56 31.38
C MET A 80 -34.58 25.94 29.99
N TYR A 81 -35.57 26.24 29.15
CA TYR A 81 -35.53 25.81 27.77
C TYR A 81 -35.95 26.94 26.84
N SER A 82 -35.52 26.80 25.59
CA SER A 82 -36.01 27.60 24.48
C SER A 82 -36.42 26.68 23.36
N PHE A 83 -37.49 27.06 22.66
CA PHE A 83 -37.76 26.50 21.34
C PHE A 83 -36.80 27.12 20.34
N LEU A 84 -36.36 26.30 19.39
CA LEU A 84 -35.40 26.72 18.37
C LEU A 84 -36.16 27.18 17.13
N ALA A 85 -35.74 28.31 16.56
CA ALA A 85 -36.29 28.80 15.30
C ALA A 85 -36.00 27.86 14.11
N LYS A 86 -34.94 27.05 14.21
CA LYS A 86 -34.59 25.98 13.26
C LYS A 86 -34.28 24.70 14.04
N PRO A 87 -34.75 23.52 13.58
CA PRO A 87 -34.40 22.25 14.22
C PRO A 87 -32.89 21.96 14.16
N ILE A 88 -32.38 21.27 15.16
CA ILE A 88 -31.05 20.68 15.20
C ILE A 88 -31.13 19.28 14.62
N TYR A 89 -30.23 18.95 13.71
CA TYR A 89 -30.05 17.59 13.23
C TYR A 89 -28.69 17.07 13.71
N LEU A 90 -28.65 15.98 14.46
CA LEU A 90 -27.37 15.38 14.89
C LEU A 90 -26.58 14.77 13.73
N SER A 91 -27.21 14.56 12.56
CA SER A 91 -26.52 14.27 11.30
C SER A 91 -25.60 15.41 10.86
N ASP A 92 -25.94 16.65 11.21
CA ASP A 92 -25.21 17.84 10.80
C ASP A 92 -24.00 18.10 11.71
N GLY A 93 -23.87 17.35 12.81
CA GLY A 93 -22.82 17.47 13.81
C GLY A 93 -23.28 16.91 15.15
N LYS A 94 -22.51 15.99 15.75
CA LYS A 94 -22.90 15.38 17.03
C LYS A 94 -22.32 16.07 18.25
N GLN A 95 -21.51 17.11 18.06
CA GLN A 95 -20.84 17.82 19.14
C GLN A 95 -21.30 19.27 19.23
N PHE A 96 -21.28 19.84 20.43
CA PHE A 96 -21.67 21.23 20.69
C PHE A 96 -20.64 21.89 21.60
N THR A 97 -20.37 23.18 21.38
CA THR A 97 -19.66 24.00 22.35
C THR A 97 -20.58 25.00 23.04
N VAL A 98 -20.35 25.24 24.32
CA VAL A 98 -21.00 26.32 25.08
C VAL A 98 -19.93 27.07 25.86
N ASP A 99 -19.88 28.39 25.73
CA ASP A 99 -19.07 29.21 26.63
C ASP A 99 -19.84 29.41 27.94
N VAL A 100 -19.25 29.04 29.06
CA VAL A 100 -19.83 29.17 30.39
C VAL A 100 -18.93 29.97 31.32
N TRP A 101 -19.56 30.67 32.26
CA TRP A 101 -18.93 31.29 33.42
C TRP A 101 -19.73 30.86 34.63
N MET A 102 -19.09 30.19 35.57
CA MET A 102 -19.73 29.68 36.78
C MET A 102 -18.94 30.16 38.00
N ASP A 103 -19.64 30.56 39.06
CA ASP A 103 -19.05 31.03 40.32
C ASP A 103 -18.50 29.89 41.20
N HIS A 104 -18.63 28.64 40.75
CA HIS A 104 -18.16 27.43 41.40
C HIS A 104 -17.83 26.33 40.37
N ILE A 105 -17.30 25.21 40.84
CA ILE A 105 -17.08 23.99 40.02
C ILE A 105 -18.32 23.09 40.14
N GLY A 106 -19.10 23.05 39.08
CA GLY A 106 -20.39 22.39 38.95
C GLY A 106 -20.58 21.79 37.55
N SER A 107 -21.74 21.20 37.32
CA SER A 107 -22.08 20.64 36.00
C SER A 107 -22.98 21.57 35.22
N PHE A 108 -22.68 21.72 33.94
CA PHE A 108 -23.58 22.31 32.97
C PHE A 108 -24.13 21.19 32.11
N THR A 109 -25.45 21.10 31.98
CA THR A 109 -26.10 20.05 31.18
C THR A 109 -26.80 20.66 29.98
N LEU A 110 -26.51 20.10 28.80
CA LEU A 110 -27.20 20.40 27.56
C LEU A 110 -28.11 19.23 27.20
N LYS A 111 -29.40 19.51 27.00
CA LYS A 111 -30.41 18.53 26.63
C LYS A 111 -31.10 18.92 25.34
N LEU A 112 -31.25 17.95 24.43
CA LEU A 112 -31.95 18.07 23.15
C LEU A 112 -33.24 17.26 23.20
N GLU A 113 -34.35 17.84 22.75
CA GLU A 113 -35.66 17.19 22.72
C GLU A 113 -36.33 17.39 21.34
N ASP A 114 -36.93 16.32 20.81
CA ASP A 114 -37.59 16.29 19.49
C ASP A 114 -39.02 16.85 19.51
N SER A 115 -39.64 16.93 20.69
CA SER A 115 -41.01 17.38 20.88
C SER A 115 -41.14 18.31 22.11
N PRO A 116 -42.06 19.29 22.07
CA PRO A 116 -42.39 20.13 23.22
C PRO A 116 -42.79 19.36 24.49
N ASP A 117 -43.49 18.23 24.32
CA ASP A 117 -44.25 17.54 25.38
C ASP A 117 -43.78 16.09 25.63
N GLY A 118 -42.47 15.86 25.71
CA GLY A 118 -41.92 14.60 26.26
C GLY A 118 -41.59 13.50 25.25
N GLY A 119 -41.17 13.87 24.04
CA GLY A 119 -40.65 12.92 23.04
C GLY A 119 -39.22 12.42 23.31
N ALA A 120 -38.58 11.89 22.27
CA ALA A 120 -37.21 11.41 22.38
C ALA A 120 -36.26 12.55 22.77
N ASN A 121 -35.41 12.24 23.73
CA ASN A 121 -34.48 13.21 24.26
C ASN A 121 -33.14 12.58 24.59
N THR A 122 -32.11 13.41 24.55
CA THR A 122 -30.76 13.04 24.98
C THR A 122 -30.12 14.22 25.70
N SER A 123 -29.28 13.93 26.69
CA SER A 123 -28.60 14.93 27.50
C SER A 123 -27.18 14.54 27.80
N ILE A 124 -26.27 15.51 27.74
CA ILE A 124 -24.88 15.38 28.14
C ILE A 124 -24.58 16.43 29.20
N SER A 125 -23.98 15.99 30.31
CA SER A 125 -23.55 16.85 31.42
C SER A 125 -22.02 16.94 31.42
N VAL A 126 -21.50 18.17 31.40
CA VAL A 126 -20.06 18.44 31.42
C VAL A 126 -19.76 19.31 32.62
N LYS A 127 -18.73 18.94 33.38
CA LYS A 127 -18.30 19.68 34.58
C LYS A 127 -17.36 20.80 34.19
N ASN A 128 -17.60 22.02 34.70
CA ASN A 128 -16.69 23.14 34.45
C ASN A 128 -15.39 22.99 35.24
N THR A 129 -14.31 23.60 34.75
CA THR A 129 -12.97 23.53 35.38
C THR A 129 -12.51 24.84 36.00
N LYS A 130 -13.17 25.96 35.65
CA LYS A 130 -12.83 27.29 36.12
C LYS A 130 -13.94 27.94 36.91
N ILE A 131 -13.55 28.58 38.00
CA ILE A 131 -14.41 29.41 38.84
C ILE A 131 -14.26 30.88 38.42
N ASN A 132 -15.38 31.61 38.30
CA ASN A 132 -15.45 33.03 37.99
C ASN A 132 -14.69 33.44 36.71
N GLN A 133 -14.55 32.52 35.75
CA GLN A 133 -13.89 32.76 34.47
C GLN A 133 -14.66 32.06 33.34
N TRP A 134 -14.54 32.62 32.14
CA TRP A 134 -15.08 32.01 30.93
C TRP A 134 -14.29 30.76 30.53
N GLU A 135 -15.01 29.70 30.20
CA GLU A 135 -14.46 28.52 29.53
C GLU A 135 -15.45 27.95 28.53
N THR A 136 -14.92 27.28 27.50
CA THR A 136 -15.72 26.61 26.47
C THR A 136 -15.83 25.14 26.83
N LEU A 137 -17.06 24.66 27.07
CA LEU A 137 -17.37 23.25 27.31
C LEU A 137 -17.77 22.55 26.02
N LEU A 138 -17.32 21.29 25.84
CA LEU A 138 -17.64 20.43 24.70
C LEU A 138 -18.62 19.33 25.11
N PHE A 139 -19.77 19.26 24.45
CA PHE A 139 -20.82 18.26 24.66
C PHE A 139 -20.86 17.31 23.47
N ASP A 140 -20.58 16.02 23.68
CA ASP A 140 -20.51 15.01 22.61
C ASP A 140 -21.68 14.02 22.67
N PHE A 141 -22.54 14.05 21.67
CA PHE A 141 -23.70 13.17 21.52
C PHE A 141 -23.41 12.00 20.54
N SER A 142 -22.14 11.65 20.30
CA SER A 142 -21.76 10.60 19.35
C SER A 142 -22.37 9.23 19.65
N ASP A 143 -22.42 8.88 20.94
CA ASP A 143 -22.92 7.60 21.47
C ASP A 143 -24.34 7.70 22.05
N ALA A 144 -24.98 8.87 21.93
CA ALA A 144 -26.36 9.03 22.39
C ALA A 144 -27.29 8.14 21.56
N VAL A 145 -28.15 7.37 22.24
CA VAL A 145 -29.23 6.60 21.59
C VAL A 145 -30.15 7.59 20.89
N ILE A 146 -30.08 7.63 19.56
CA ILE A 146 -30.86 8.56 18.74
C ILE A 146 -32.32 8.12 18.76
N GLY A 147 -33.16 8.85 19.48
CA GLY A 147 -34.60 8.56 19.50
C GLY A 147 -35.43 9.36 18.48
N GLY A 148 -34.88 10.40 17.82
CA GLY A 148 -35.61 11.22 16.83
C GLY A 148 -34.70 11.81 15.73
N PRO A 149 -35.21 12.06 14.50
CA PRO A 149 -34.43 12.54 13.36
C PRO A 149 -34.02 14.02 13.46
N SER A 150 -34.70 14.81 14.29
CA SER A 150 -34.41 16.24 14.51
C SER A 150 -34.90 16.70 15.90
N TYR A 151 -34.27 17.74 16.44
CA TYR A 151 -34.53 18.29 17.77
C TYR A 151 -34.97 19.74 17.67
N THR A 152 -36.13 20.07 18.21
CA THR A 152 -36.75 21.41 18.08
C THR A 152 -36.68 22.23 19.37
N LYS A 153 -36.21 21.63 20.47
CA LYS A 153 -36.11 22.23 21.80
C LYS A 153 -34.74 21.96 22.41
N ILE A 154 -34.16 23.00 23.02
CA ILE A 154 -32.92 22.91 23.82
C ILE A 154 -33.21 23.30 25.26
N ALA A 155 -32.77 22.46 26.20
CA ALA A 155 -32.85 22.72 27.63
C ALA A 155 -31.46 22.76 28.26
N VAL A 156 -31.28 23.67 29.21
CA VAL A 156 -30.04 23.93 29.93
C VAL A 156 -30.28 23.82 31.42
N PHE A 157 -29.36 23.15 32.11
CA PHE A 157 -29.37 22.99 33.55
C PHE A 157 -28.00 23.29 34.14
N VAL A 158 -28.00 23.92 35.32
CA VAL A 158 -26.81 24.12 36.13
C VAL A 158 -26.96 23.27 37.39
N ASP A 159 -26.02 22.36 37.58
CA ASP A 159 -25.99 21.31 38.61
C ASP A 159 -27.28 20.50 38.65
N LEU A 160 -27.62 19.91 37.49
CA LEU A 160 -28.70 18.95 37.39
C LEU A 160 -28.48 17.82 38.40
N ASN A 161 -29.55 17.46 39.11
CA ASN A 161 -29.60 16.45 40.18
C ASN A 161 -28.89 16.85 41.49
N SER A 162 -28.33 18.07 41.58
CA SER A 162 -27.81 18.62 42.84
C SER A 162 -28.84 19.56 43.45
N PRO A 163 -29.17 19.49 44.75
CA PRO A 163 -30.05 20.46 45.40
C PRO A 163 -29.40 21.85 45.51
N ALA A 164 -30.21 22.90 45.67
CA ALA A 164 -29.69 24.26 45.84
C ALA A 164 -28.90 24.41 47.16
N THR A 165 -27.93 25.32 47.16
CA THR A 165 -26.90 25.47 48.22
C THR A 165 -27.31 26.44 49.33
N GLY A 166 -28.56 26.90 49.36
CA GLY A 166 -29.06 27.89 50.33
C GLY A 166 -28.63 29.34 50.05
N LYS A 167 -27.97 29.60 48.93
CA LYS A 167 -27.68 30.95 48.38
C LYS A 167 -27.96 30.98 46.88
N ASP A 168 -28.27 32.16 46.36
CA ASP A 168 -28.45 32.36 44.92
C ASP A 168 -27.10 32.19 44.21
N VAL A 169 -27.09 31.38 43.16
CA VAL A 169 -25.90 31.05 42.37
C VAL A 169 -26.02 31.71 41.00
N TYR A 170 -25.00 32.47 40.62
CA TYR A 170 -25.02 33.27 39.41
C TYR A 170 -24.12 32.64 38.36
N ASN A 171 -24.73 32.20 37.26
CA ASN A 171 -24.03 31.55 36.17
C ASN A 171 -24.34 32.27 34.87
N TYR A 172 -23.42 32.23 33.92
CA TYR A 172 -23.60 32.86 32.63
C TYR A 172 -23.22 31.89 31.53
N PHE A 173 -23.89 32.00 30.39
CA PHE A 173 -23.53 31.24 29.21
C PHE A 173 -23.67 32.09 27.95
N SER A 174 -22.88 31.75 26.95
CA SER A 174 -22.95 32.37 25.63
C SER A 174 -22.56 31.39 24.53
N GLU A 175 -22.83 31.76 23.27
CA GLU A 175 -22.31 31.09 22.07
C GLU A 175 -22.56 29.57 22.01
N ILE A 176 -23.82 29.12 22.15
CA ILE A 176 -24.15 27.70 21.96
C ILE A 176 -24.04 27.38 20.48
N LYS A 177 -23.08 26.51 20.13
CA LYS A 177 -22.72 26.20 18.73
C LYS A 177 -22.76 24.71 18.50
N GLN A 178 -23.46 24.28 17.46
CA GLN A 178 -23.27 22.94 16.94
C GLN A 178 -21.96 22.94 16.17
N ILE A 179 -21.08 22.05 16.57
CA ILE A 179 -19.90 21.73 15.80
C ILE A 179 -20.41 20.90 14.62
N ALA A 180 -20.40 21.50 13.43
CA ALA A 180 -20.74 20.78 12.21
C ALA A 180 -19.95 19.47 12.16
N ALA A 181 -20.52 18.40 11.60
CA ALA A 181 -19.88 17.09 11.44
C ALA A 181 -18.49 17.16 10.75
N ASN A 182 -18.19 18.32 10.18
CA ASN A 182 -16.96 18.69 9.51
C ASN A 182 -15.92 19.42 10.40
N ASN A 183 -16.10 19.50 11.73
CA ASN A 183 -15.15 20.08 12.69
C ASN A 183 -14.74 19.09 13.84
N LYS A 184 -13.89 18.11 13.50
CA LYS A 184 -12.97 17.28 14.34
C LYS A 184 -13.47 16.62 15.65
N ALA A 185 -13.75 15.31 15.54
CA ALA A 185 -13.98 14.31 16.60
C ALA A 185 -12.78 14.05 17.53
N ILE A 186 -13.07 13.53 18.74
CA ILE A 186 -12.10 12.89 19.65
C ILE A 186 -11.47 11.70 18.91
N ILE A 187 -10.15 11.70 18.87
CA ILE A 187 -9.34 10.66 18.22
C ILE A 187 -9.18 9.47 19.18
N SER A 188 -9.67 8.28 18.82
CA SER A 188 -9.34 7.02 19.50
C SER A 188 -8.10 6.35 18.87
N GLY A 189 -7.27 5.67 19.68
CA GLY A 189 -6.04 4.98 19.24
C GLY A 189 -4.76 5.52 19.89
N ASP A 190 -3.65 4.78 19.79
CA ASP A 190 -2.38 5.23 20.35
C ASP A 190 -1.69 6.22 19.39
N LYS A 191 -1.41 7.43 19.88
CA LYS A 191 -0.68 8.45 19.12
C LYS A 191 0.74 8.01 18.77
N SER A 192 1.35 7.13 19.56
CA SER A 192 2.67 6.55 19.28
C SER A 192 2.64 5.64 18.03
N GLU A 193 1.49 5.02 17.77
CA GLU A 193 1.27 4.16 16.61
C GLU A 193 0.69 4.92 15.40
N ALA A 194 0.54 6.23 15.50
CA ALA A 194 -0.01 7.06 14.43
C ALA A 194 0.85 6.95 13.16
N VAL A 195 0.22 6.73 12.01
CA VAL A 195 0.88 6.72 10.70
C VAL A 195 0.50 7.95 9.88
N LYS A 196 1.42 8.40 9.02
CA LYS A 196 1.21 9.45 8.04
C LYS A 196 1.46 8.92 6.64
N ILE A 197 0.40 8.77 5.87
CA ILE A 197 0.46 8.34 4.48
C ILE A 197 0.26 9.56 3.57
N VAL A 198 1.14 9.76 2.61
CA VAL A 198 1.02 10.84 1.62
C VAL A 198 0.59 10.27 0.28
N VAL A 199 -0.45 10.85 -0.33
CA VAL A 199 -0.91 10.49 -1.67
C VAL A 199 -0.49 11.56 -2.66
N LEU A 200 0.29 11.18 -3.66
CA LEU A 200 0.60 11.98 -4.84
C LEU A 200 -0.25 11.47 -6.00
N GLY A 201 -0.66 12.37 -6.91
CA GLY A 201 -1.43 11.91 -8.05
C GLY A 201 -2.14 12.98 -8.84
N SER A 202 -3.13 12.56 -9.62
CA SER A 202 -3.97 13.47 -10.40
C SER A 202 -5.46 13.44 -10.02
N SER A 203 -6.37 13.73 -10.95
CA SER A 203 -7.80 13.97 -10.71
C SER A 203 -8.50 12.81 -9.99
N THR A 204 -8.22 11.56 -10.33
CA THR A 204 -8.79 10.40 -9.63
C THR A 204 -8.42 10.37 -8.15
N ALA A 205 -7.15 10.55 -7.79
CA ALA A 205 -6.73 10.67 -6.39
C ALA A 205 -7.25 11.96 -5.74
N ALA A 206 -7.35 13.07 -6.49
CA ALA A 206 -7.93 14.32 -6.00
C ALA A 206 -9.44 14.20 -5.70
N GLY A 207 -10.10 13.18 -6.25
CA GLY A 207 -11.50 12.84 -5.97
C GLY A 207 -12.49 13.27 -7.05
N THR A 208 -12.05 13.45 -8.29
CA THR A 208 -12.93 13.74 -9.44
C THR A 208 -13.62 12.47 -9.95
N GLY A 209 -14.92 12.56 -10.24
CA GLY A 209 -15.72 11.48 -10.82
C GLY A 209 -16.87 10.98 -9.93
N PRO A 210 -16.65 10.69 -8.63
CA PRO A 210 -17.70 10.35 -7.68
C PRO A 210 -18.75 11.45 -7.53
N SER A 211 -19.98 11.07 -7.18
CA SER A 211 -21.10 11.99 -6.94
C SER A 211 -20.89 12.86 -5.70
N ASP A 212 -20.13 12.35 -4.74
CA ASP A 212 -19.77 13.01 -3.50
C ASP A 212 -18.28 12.77 -3.22
N THR A 213 -17.56 13.80 -2.79
CA THR A 213 -16.14 13.69 -2.44
C THR A 213 -15.88 12.58 -1.40
N ARG A 214 -16.82 12.28 -0.50
CA ARG A 214 -16.73 11.18 0.48
C ARG A 214 -16.61 9.80 -0.19
N ASN A 215 -17.10 9.65 -1.41
CA ASN A 215 -17.03 8.42 -2.19
C ASN A 215 -15.70 8.26 -2.93
N ALA A 216 -14.85 9.30 -2.99
CA ALA A 216 -13.51 9.18 -3.54
C ALA A 216 -12.65 8.19 -2.73
N TRP A 217 -11.91 7.33 -3.43
CA TRP A 217 -11.09 6.27 -2.84
C TRP A 217 -10.15 6.78 -1.74
N VAL A 218 -9.49 7.93 -1.93
CA VAL A 218 -8.59 8.52 -0.90
C VAL A 218 -9.37 8.90 0.36
N ASN A 219 -10.60 9.40 0.21
CA ASN A 219 -11.45 9.76 1.35
C ASN A 219 -12.06 8.52 2.03
N ARG A 220 -12.39 7.46 1.28
CA ARG A 220 -12.76 6.15 1.84
C ARG A 220 -11.60 5.56 2.63
N PHE A 221 -10.40 5.54 2.03
CA PHE A 221 -9.18 5.07 2.65
C PHE A 221 -8.86 5.84 3.93
N ARG A 222 -8.90 7.19 3.89
CA ARG A 222 -8.70 8.04 5.06
C ARG A 222 -9.66 7.68 6.20
N ARG A 223 -10.96 7.55 5.93
CA ARG A 223 -11.95 7.21 6.96
C ARG A 223 -11.70 5.81 7.54
N LYS A 224 -11.41 4.82 6.70
CA LYS A 224 -11.12 3.45 7.14
C LYS A 224 -9.85 3.38 7.99
N LEU A 225 -8.81 4.11 7.59
CA LEU A 225 -7.55 4.22 8.33
C LEU A 225 -7.79 4.89 9.70
N GLN A 226 -8.51 6.02 9.71
CA GLN A 226 -8.85 6.74 10.93
C GLN A 226 -9.80 5.98 11.87
N SER A 227 -10.58 5.02 11.35
CA SER A 227 -11.39 4.14 12.20
C SER A 227 -10.58 3.03 12.86
N GLN A 228 -9.35 2.76 12.42
CA GLN A 228 -8.40 1.90 13.16
C GLN A 228 -7.70 2.68 14.27
N ASN A 229 -7.27 3.91 13.95
CA ASN A 229 -6.67 4.85 14.89
C ASN A 229 -6.84 6.26 14.33
N GLY A 230 -7.58 7.13 15.02
CA GLY A 230 -7.93 8.46 14.53
C GLY A 230 -6.75 9.43 14.44
N TYR A 231 -5.57 9.07 14.97
CA TYR A 231 -4.34 9.84 14.79
C TYR A 231 -3.70 9.57 13.42
N HIS A 232 -4.14 8.54 12.70
CA HIS A 232 -3.69 8.27 11.35
C HIS A 232 -4.04 9.43 10.40
N GLN A 233 -3.08 9.79 9.57
CA GLN A 233 -3.19 10.88 8.61
C GLN A 233 -3.05 10.35 7.19
N VAL A 234 -3.95 10.80 6.31
CA VAL A 234 -3.79 10.69 4.86
C VAL A 234 -3.74 12.09 4.28
N ILE A 235 -2.54 12.54 3.90
CA ILE A 235 -2.34 13.84 3.28
C ILE A 235 -2.42 13.65 1.77
N ASN A 236 -3.44 14.24 1.15
CA ASN A 236 -3.64 14.13 -0.29
C ASN A 236 -3.06 15.36 -0.98
N LEU A 237 -1.98 15.18 -1.73
CA LEU A 237 -1.32 16.20 -2.53
C LEU A 237 -1.70 16.12 -4.01
N ALA A 238 -2.61 15.22 -4.40
CA ALA A 238 -3.01 15.02 -5.78
C ALA A 238 -3.72 16.25 -6.38
N VAL A 239 -3.46 16.52 -7.67
CA VAL A 239 -4.04 17.67 -8.39
C VAL A 239 -4.50 17.28 -9.79
N GLY A 240 -5.73 17.67 -10.15
CA GLY A 240 -6.30 17.40 -11.48
C GLY A 240 -5.40 17.86 -12.63
N GLY A 241 -5.28 17.04 -13.68
CA GLY A 241 -4.50 17.34 -14.88
C GLY A 241 -2.98 17.11 -14.77
N TYR A 242 -2.48 16.74 -13.59
CA TYR A 242 -1.07 16.42 -13.36
C TYR A 242 -0.62 15.15 -14.09
N THR A 243 0.68 15.13 -14.33
CA THR A 243 1.45 14.10 -15.04
C THR A 243 2.69 13.76 -14.23
N THR A 244 3.46 12.73 -14.62
CA THR A 244 4.69 12.35 -13.91
C THR A 244 5.66 13.51 -13.76
N TYR A 245 5.74 14.40 -14.76
CA TYR A 245 6.57 15.61 -14.71
C TYR A 245 6.31 16.50 -13.50
N HIS A 246 5.04 16.71 -13.14
CA HIS A 246 4.69 17.58 -12.01
C HIS A 246 5.13 16.98 -10.67
N LEU A 247 5.26 15.65 -10.60
CA LEU A 247 5.62 14.93 -9.38
C LEU A 247 7.14 14.76 -9.20
N LEU A 248 7.94 15.08 -10.22
CA LEU A 248 9.40 15.01 -10.16
C LEU A 248 9.98 15.78 -8.95
N PRO A 249 11.16 15.38 -8.44
CA PRO A 249 11.83 16.12 -7.38
C PRO A 249 11.98 17.61 -7.70
N SER A 250 11.83 18.47 -6.69
CA SER A 250 12.03 19.91 -6.83
C SER A 250 13.42 20.20 -7.37
N GLY A 251 13.52 21.12 -8.34
CA GLY A 251 14.78 21.45 -9.00
C GLY A 251 15.21 20.48 -10.10
N THR A 252 14.42 19.44 -10.41
CA THR A 252 14.69 18.58 -11.58
C THR A 252 14.62 19.42 -12.85
N MET A 253 15.73 19.46 -13.59
CA MET A 253 15.77 20.09 -14.91
C MET A 253 14.96 19.26 -15.90
N VAL A 254 14.00 19.90 -16.57
CA VAL A 254 13.18 19.28 -17.62
C VAL A 254 13.34 20.05 -18.92
N GLU A 255 13.21 19.35 -20.04
CA GLU A 255 13.35 19.95 -21.37
C GLU A 255 12.33 21.07 -21.61
N LYS A 256 12.71 22.03 -22.47
CA LYS A 256 11.85 23.18 -22.82
C LYS A 256 10.53 22.70 -23.40
N GLY A 257 9.42 23.21 -22.89
CA GLY A 257 8.06 22.85 -23.32
C GLY A 257 7.44 21.67 -22.56
N LYS A 258 8.19 20.99 -21.68
CA LYS A 258 7.62 19.99 -20.77
C LYS A 258 7.07 20.65 -19.48
N PRO A 259 6.05 20.05 -18.84
CA PRO A 259 5.56 20.56 -17.56
C PRO A 259 6.67 20.58 -16.51
N GLN A 260 6.71 21.64 -15.71
CA GLN A 260 7.70 21.79 -14.63
C GLN A 260 7.26 21.03 -13.38
N PRO A 261 8.21 20.52 -12.56
CA PRO A 261 7.90 19.99 -11.23
C PRO A 261 7.13 21.02 -10.39
N ASN A 262 6.11 20.58 -9.66
CA ASN A 262 5.38 21.47 -8.74
C ASN A 262 5.83 21.26 -7.30
N ASN A 263 6.63 22.19 -6.79
CA ASN A 263 7.24 22.11 -5.46
C ASN A 263 6.23 22.04 -4.28
N LYS A 264 4.93 22.28 -4.50
CA LYS A 264 3.88 22.15 -3.47
C LYS A 264 3.15 20.80 -3.50
N HIS A 265 3.36 20.00 -4.56
CA HIS A 265 2.57 18.81 -4.85
C HIS A 265 3.40 17.66 -5.44
N ASN A 266 4.73 17.72 -5.30
CA ASN A 266 5.65 16.73 -5.84
C ASN A 266 6.25 15.83 -4.76
N ILE A 267 7.13 14.91 -5.17
CA ILE A 267 7.79 13.99 -4.25
C ILE A 267 8.62 14.69 -3.18
N THR A 268 9.27 15.81 -3.49
CA THR A 268 10.04 16.57 -2.50
C THR A 268 9.14 17.12 -1.40
N MET A 269 7.95 17.63 -1.75
CA MET A 269 6.95 18.03 -0.77
C MET A 269 6.40 16.84 0.01
N ALA A 270 6.16 15.70 -0.64
CA ALA A 270 5.72 14.50 0.08
C ALA A 270 6.73 14.07 1.14
N LEU A 271 8.02 14.09 0.81
CA LEU A 271 9.11 13.75 1.73
C LEU A 271 9.27 14.77 2.87
N SER A 272 9.05 16.07 2.61
CA SER A 272 9.16 17.11 3.64
C SER A 272 8.09 16.97 4.73
N LEU A 273 6.99 16.26 4.44
CA LEU A 273 5.96 15.93 5.42
C LEU A 273 6.34 14.77 6.34
N ASN A 274 7.53 14.16 6.17
CA ASN A 274 8.01 13.00 6.92
C ASN A 274 7.00 11.84 6.93
N PRO A 275 6.72 11.23 5.75
CA PRO A 275 5.70 10.20 5.62
C PRO A 275 6.21 8.84 6.12
N ASP A 276 5.29 8.06 6.67
CA ASP A 276 5.49 6.63 6.93
C ASP A 276 5.33 5.79 5.67
N ALA A 277 4.50 6.24 4.73
CA ALA A 277 4.35 5.62 3.41
C ALA A 277 3.87 6.63 2.35
N VAL A 278 4.10 6.31 1.07
CA VAL A 278 3.64 7.13 -0.06
C VAL A 278 2.83 6.31 -1.07
N ILE A 279 1.71 6.84 -1.56
CA ILE A 279 0.95 6.26 -2.67
C ILE A 279 1.03 7.21 -3.87
N ILE A 280 1.36 6.70 -5.04
CA ILE A 280 1.46 7.47 -6.29
C ILE A 280 0.36 6.98 -7.24
N ASN A 281 -0.63 7.83 -7.52
CA ASN A 281 -1.75 7.52 -8.41
C ASN A 281 -1.85 8.52 -9.58
N LEU A 282 -1.25 8.16 -10.71
CA LEU A 282 -1.35 8.91 -11.97
C LEU A 282 -2.20 8.13 -12.98
N PRO A 283 -3.46 8.54 -13.21
CA PRO A 283 -4.44 7.69 -13.86
C PRO A 283 -4.27 7.57 -15.38
N SER A 284 -3.99 8.65 -16.11
CA SER A 284 -3.99 8.59 -17.59
C SER A 284 -3.37 9.77 -18.33
N ASN A 285 -3.08 10.88 -17.64
CA ASN A 285 -2.82 12.16 -18.27
C ASN A 285 -1.54 12.18 -19.12
N ASP A 286 -0.52 11.44 -18.73
CA ASP A 286 0.73 11.35 -19.50
C ASP A 286 0.50 10.77 -20.90
N ALA A 287 -0.17 9.62 -20.97
CA ALA A 287 -0.56 9.01 -22.25
C ALA A 287 -1.54 9.91 -23.04
N ALA A 288 -2.50 10.54 -22.35
CA ALA A 288 -3.43 11.48 -23.00
C ALA A 288 -2.72 12.69 -23.64
N LYS A 289 -1.64 13.18 -23.02
CA LYS A 289 -0.79 14.27 -23.52
C LYS A 289 0.30 13.80 -24.50
N GLY A 290 0.39 12.50 -24.78
CA GLY A 290 1.34 11.95 -25.75
C GLY A 290 2.79 11.85 -25.27
N PHE A 291 3.03 11.82 -23.96
CA PHE A 291 4.39 11.56 -23.45
C PHE A 291 4.77 10.10 -23.70
N SER A 292 5.96 9.87 -24.22
CA SER A 292 6.43 8.52 -24.56
C SER A 292 6.52 7.61 -23.34
N LEU A 293 6.54 6.30 -23.59
CA LEU A 293 6.77 5.27 -22.56
C LEU A 293 8.03 5.59 -21.74
N LYS A 294 9.14 5.87 -22.45
CA LYS A 294 10.43 6.19 -21.82
C LYS A 294 10.36 7.41 -20.90
N GLU A 295 9.73 8.50 -21.34
CA GLU A 295 9.60 9.71 -20.50
C GLU A 295 8.83 9.42 -19.21
N GLN A 296 7.72 8.69 -19.32
CA GLN A 296 6.90 8.34 -18.16
C GLN A 296 7.68 7.45 -17.18
N LEU A 297 8.34 6.40 -17.67
CA LEU A 297 9.13 5.50 -16.84
C LEU A 297 10.35 6.18 -16.22
N ASP A 298 11.07 7.02 -16.95
CA ASP A 298 12.19 7.81 -16.41
C ASP A 298 11.74 8.74 -15.29
N ASN A 299 10.58 9.35 -15.44
CA ASN A 299 10.02 10.22 -14.41
C ASN A 299 9.61 9.41 -13.18
N TYR A 300 8.93 8.28 -13.37
CA TYR A 300 8.62 7.33 -12.30
C TYR A 300 9.87 6.87 -11.53
N THR A 301 10.99 6.61 -12.23
CA THR A 301 12.30 6.32 -11.61
C THR A 301 12.70 7.43 -10.64
N LYS A 302 12.68 8.67 -11.12
CA LYS A 302 13.12 9.85 -10.36
C LYS A 302 12.20 10.16 -9.18
N ILE A 303 10.90 9.88 -9.33
CA ILE A 303 9.91 10.03 -8.25
C ILE A 303 10.14 8.97 -7.17
N CYS A 304 10.37 7.70 -7.54
CA CYS A 304 10.44 6.61 -6.56
C CYS A 304 11.82 6.45 -5.92
N LYS A 305 12.91 6.83 -6.62
CA LYS A 305 14.29 6.75 -6.13
C LYS A 305 14.47 7.29 -4.70
N PRO A 306 14.03 8.52 -4.35
CA PRO A 306 14.24 9.03 -2.99
C PRO A 306 13.42 8.32 -1.90
N LEU A 307 12.36 7.58 -2.26
CA LEU A 307 11.62 6.72 -1.34
C LEU A 307 12.39 5.43 -1.06
N TYR A 308 12.94 4.81 -2.10
CA TYR A 308 13.82 3.64 -1.99
C TYR A 308 15.04 3.94 -1.11
N GLU A 309 15.77 5.02 -1.39
CA GLU A 309 16.96 5.42 -0.64
C GLU A 309 16.70 5.68 0.85
N ARG A 310 15.46 6.03 1.21
CA ARG A 310 15.03 6.28 2.60
C ARG A 310 14.29 5.09 3.23
N GLY A 311 14.18 3.98 2.49
CA GLY A 311 13.40 2.82 2.87
C GLY A 311 11.94 3.14 3.20
N ILE A 312 11.34 4.18 2.62
CA ILE A 312 9.93 4.55 2.86
C ILE A 312 9.05 3.63 2.01
N PRO A 313 8.16 2.80 2.60
CA PRO A 313 7.21 1.98 1.87
C PRO A 313 6.38 2.82 0.91
N PHE A 314 6.15 2.32 -0.30
CA PHE A 314 5.34 3.04 -1.27
C PHE A 314 4.65 2.12 -2.26
N TRP A 315 3.57 2.63 -2.85
CA TRP A 315 2.78 1.94 -3.87
C TRP A 315 2.54 2.84 -5.07
N VAL A 316 2.50 2.25 -6.26
CA VAL A 316 2.26 2.96 -7.52
C VAL A 316 1.06 2.32 -8.19
N SER A 317 0.05 3.13 -8.52
CA SER A 317 -1.09 2.61 -9.29
C SER A 317 -0.72 2.42 -10.74
N THR A 318 -1.32 1.41 -11.36
CA THR A 318 -1.44 1.42 -12.82
C THR A 318 -2.19 2.68 -13.26
N PRO A 319 -2.14 3.03 -14.55
CA PRO A 319 -3.17 3.85 -15.15
C PRO A 319 -4.57 3.24 -14.96
N GLN A 320 -5.61 4.04 -15.20
CA GLN A 320 -7.00 3.58 -15.33
C GLN A 320 -7.45 3.66 -16.79
N GLY A 321 -8.45 2.87 -17.18
CA GLY A 321 -9.06 2.98 -18.50
C GLY A 321 -9.56 4.41 -18.78
N ARG A 322 -9.36 4.88 -20.02
CA ARG A 322 -9.81 6.21 -20.46
C ARG A 322 -10.23 6.17 -21.92
N ASN A 323 -11.35 6.83 -22.22
CA ASN A 323 -11.84 7.01 -23.57
C ASN A 323 -10.96 8.04 -24.28
N MET A 324 -10.09 7.57 -25.16
CA MET A 324 -9.20 8.39 -25.99
C MET A 324 -8.78 7.63 -27.24
N GLU A 325 -8.02 8.30 -28.12
CA GLU A 325 -7.49 7.74 -29.36
C GLU A 325 -6.79 6.38 -29.11
N LYS A 326 -6.94 5.44 -30.06
CA LYS A 326 -6.44 4.07 -29.93
C LYS A 326 -4.96 4.02 -29.56
N GLU A 327 -4.12 4.81 -30.22
CA GLU A 327 -2.67 4.85 -29.97
C GLU A 327 -2.33 5.23 -28.52
N LYS A 328 -3.06 6.19 -27.95
CA LYS A 328 -2.88 6.61 -26.55
C LYS A 328 -3.36 5.53 -25.57
N ARG A 329 -4.43 4.80 -25.89
CA ARG A 329 -4.90 3.65 -25.08
C ARG A 329 -3.90 2.50 -25.11
N GLU A 330 -3.29 2.21 -26.26
CA GLU A 330 -2.24 1.19 -26.35
C GLU A 330 -1.00 1.59 -25.55
N LEU A 331 -0.53 2.84 -25.66
CA LEU A 331 0.52 3.36 -24.78
C LEU A 331 0.16 3.23 -23.30
N GLN A 332 -1.10 3.49 -22.95
CA GLN A 332 -1.56 3.40 -21.56
C GLN A 332 -1.56 1.95 -21.04
N LYS A 333 -1.94 0.98 -21.87
CA LYS A 333 -1.79 -0.45 -21.56
C LYS A 333 -0.32 -0.80 -21.34
N THR A 334 0.58 -0.29 -22.18
CA THR A 334 2.02 -0.51 -21.99
C THR A 334 2.53 0.09 -20.66
N ILE A 335 2.01 1.25 -20.23
CA ILE A 335 2.34 1.83 -18.92
C ILE A 335 1.74 1.02 -17.79
N MET A 336 0.51 0.51 -17.94
CA MET A 336 -0.12 -0.41 -16.99
C MET A 336 0.76 -1.65 -16.79
N ASP A 337 1.11 -2.34 -17.88
CA ASP A 337 2.03 -3.47 -17.84
C ASP A 337 3.31 -3.06 -17.13
N SER A 338 3.96 -1.97 -17.58
CA SER A 338 5.21 -1.43 -17.01
C SER A 338 5.15 -1.07 -15.53
N THR A 339 3.96 -0.75 -15.01
CA THR A 339 3.78 -0.52 -13.58
C THR A 339 3.86 -1.84 -12.82
N TYR A 340 3.19 -2.88 -13.31
CA TYR A 340 3.29 -4.24 -12.74
C TYR A 340 4.74 -4.75 -12.75
N ILE A 341 5.44 -4.59 -13.88
CA ILE A 341 6.87 -4.92 -14.03
C ILE A 341 7.66 -4.36 -12.86
N ARG A 342 7.51 -3.05 -12.68
CA ARG A 342 8.48 -2.28 -11.96
C ARG A 342 8.25 -2.31 -10.46
N TYR A 343 7.00 -2.49 -10.06
CA TYR A 343 6.59 -2.34 -8.68
C TYR A 343 6.00 -3.62 -8.10
N GLY A 344 5.71 -4.67 -8.89
CA GLY A 344 5.28 -5.98 -8.39
C GLY A 344 4.12 -5.86 -7.41
N ARG A 345 4.28 -6.38 -6.18
CA ARG A 345 3.28 -6.29 -5.09
C ARG A 345 2.98 -4.86 -4.63
N ARG A 346 3.86 -3.90 -4.92
CA ARG A 346 3.65 -2.46 -4.70
C ARG A 346 2.79 -1.81 -5.79
N THR A 347 2.36 -2.57 -6.78
CA THR A 347 1.39 -2.10 -7.79
C THR A 347 -0.02 -2.11 -7.22
N LEU A 348 -0.74 -1.01 -7.42
CA LEU A 348 -2.20 -0.93 -7.22
C LEU A 348 -2.89 -1.12 -8.56
N ASP A 349 -3.68 -2.19 -8.68
CA ASP A 349 -4.41 -2.52 -9.90
C ASP A 349 -5.62 -1.61 -10.10
N PHE A 350 -5.41 -0.51 -10.81
CA PHE A 350 -6.47 0.46 -11.11
C PHE A 350 -7.00 0.26 -12.54
N TRP A 351 -6.75 -0.91 -13.13
CA TRP A 351 -7.09 -1.23 -14.52
C TRP A 351 -8.00 -2.45 -14.65
N ARG A 352 -7.58 -3.63 -14.18
CA ARG A 352 -8.32 -4.87 -14.41
C ARG A 352 -9.67 -4.79 -13.69
N GLY A 353 -10.74 -5.16 -14.40
CA GLY A 353 -12.11 -5.00 -13.94
C GLY A 353 -12.68 -3.58 -14.07
N LEU A 354 -11.86 -2.55 -14.29
CA LEU A 354 -12.31 -1.15 -14.45
C LEU A 354 -12.25 -0.67 -15.91
N ALA A 355 -11.30 -1.19 -16.69
CA ALA A 355 -11.17 -0.96 -18.12
C ALA A 355 -11.81 -2.09 -18.94
N ASP A 356 -12.30 -1.77 -20.14
CA ASP A 356 -12.66 -2.79 -21.13
C ASP A 356 -11.43 -3.30 -21.90
N TRP A 357 -11.62 -4.32 -22.74
CA TRP A 357 -10.55 -4.93 -23.53
C TRP A 357 -9.85 -3.96 -24.49
N SER A 358 -10.53 -2.87 -24.88
CA SER A 358 -9.95 -1.82 -25.72
C SER A 358 -9.18 -0.76 -24.92
N GLY A 359 -9.18 -0.84 -23.58
CA GLY A 359 -8.55 0.14 -22.69
C GLY A 359 -9.40 1.39 -22.43
N ASN A 360 -10.67 1.38 -22.84
CA ASN A 360 -11.61 2.40 -22.39
C ASN A 360 -12.01 2.17 -20.94
N ILE A 361 -12.56 3.20 -20.30
CA ILE A 361 -13.26 3.00 -19.04
C ILE A 361 -14.52 2.15 -19.30
N SER A 362 -14.72 1.10 -18.49
CA SER A 362 -15.92 0.28 -18.59
C SER A 362 -17.16 1.13 -18.33
N LYS A 363 -18.21 0.94 -19.14
CA LYS A 363 -19.47 1.70 -19.04
C LYS A 363 -20.05 1.68 -17.62
N LYS A 364 -19.90 0.57 -16.89
CA LYS A 364 -20.38 0.41 -15.52
C LYS A 364 -19.72 1.38 -14.53
N TYR A 365 -18.45 1.71 -14.75
CA TYR A 365 -17.64 2.47 -13.81
C TYR A 365 -17.34 3.89 -14.30
N ASN A 366 -17.76 4.25 -15.50
CA ASN A 366 -17.60 5.59 -16.05
C ASN A 366 -18.49 6.61 -15.31
N SER A 367 -17.93 7.76 -14.93
CA SER A 367 -18.68 8.90 -14.38
C SER A 367 -19.55 9.62 -15.43
N GLY A 368 -19.33 9.34 -16.71
CA GLY A 368 -20.04 9.92 -17.85
C GLY A 368 -19.16 10.78 -18.74
N ASP A 369 -17.95 11.14 -18.31
CA ASP A 369 -17.02 11.97 -19.08
C ASP A 369 -15.98 11.15 -19.88
N GLY A 370 -15.94 9.83 -19.68
CA GLY A 370 -14.98 8.94 -20.35
C GLY A 370 -13.55 9.07 -19.80
N ILE A 371 -13.33 9.82 -18.72
CA ILE A 371 -12.03 10.07 -18.11
C ILE A 371 -12.01 9.54 -16.68
N HIS A 372 -13.07 9.79 -15.90
CA HIS A 372 -13.11 9.54 -14.46
C HIS A 372 -14.04 8.38 -14.09
N LEU A 373 -13.75 7.78 -12.94
CA LEU A 373 -14.52 6.69 -12.36
C LEU A 373 -15.66 7.25 -11.51
N ASN A 374 -16.81 6.57 -11.49
CA ASN A 374 -17.94 6.90 -10.63
C ASN A 374 -17.75 6.40 -9.19
N ASP A 375 -18.77 6.54 -8.35
CA ASP A 375 -18.76 6.12 -6.94
C ASP A 375 -18.32 4.67 -6.74
N GLU A 376 -18.79 3.78 -7.63
CA GLU A 376 -18.52 2.35 -7.58
C GLU A 376 -17.10 2.03 -8.05
N GLY A 377 -16.63 2.70 -9.11
CA GLY A 377 -15.23 2.60 -9.52
C GLY A 377 -14.28 3.02 -8.40
N HIS A 378 -14.55 4.13 -7.70
CA HIS A 378 -13.74 4.56 -6.55
C HIS A 378 -13.89 3.64 -5.32
N ARG A 379 -14.98 2.88 -5.18
CA ARG A 379 -15.08 1.82 -4.16
C ARG A 379 -14.06 0.72 -4.45
N LEU A 380 -13.98 0.25 -5.70
CA LEU A 380 -13.01 -0.78 -6.12
C LEU A 380 -11.56 -0.31 -5.96
N LEU A 381 -11.26 0.94 -6.33
CA LEU A 381 -9.93 1.53 -6.09
C LEU A 381 -9.56 1.51 -4.59
N PHE A 382 -10.51 1.84 -3.72
CA PHE A 382 -10.30 1.80 -2.28
C PHE A 382 -10.05 0.36 -1.78
N GLU A 383 -10.82 -0.61 -2.28
CA GLU A 383 -10.65 -2.02 -1.89
C GLU A 383 -9.31 -2.58 -2.31
N GLU A 384 -8.86 -2.26 -3.53
CA GLU A 384 -7.52 -2.62 -3.99
C GLU A 384 -6.44 -2.03 -3.07
N VAL A 385 -6.52 -0.73 -2.74
CA VAL A 385 -5.57 -0.08 -1.81
C VAL A 385 -5.62 -0.72 -0.42
N TRP A 386 -6.82 -1.00 0.10
CA TRP A 386 -6.98 -1.61 1.41
C TRP A 386 -6.42 -3.04 1.45
N SER A 387 -6.53 -3.79 0.34
CA SER A 387 -6.04 -5.16 0.23
C SER A 387 -4.51 -5.29 0.34
N LYS A 388 -3.76 -4.21 0.09
CA LYS A 388 -2.28 -4.22 0.14
C LYS A 388 -1.69 -4.21 1.55
N ASP A 389 -2.53 -4.14 2.59
CA ASP A 389 -2.08 -4.11 3.99
C ASP A 389 -0.97 -3.07 4.27
N ILE A 390 -1.21 -1.83 3.80
CA ILE A 390 -0.23 -0.73 3.93
C ILE A 390 0.14 -0.48 5.41
N LEU A 391 -0.80 -0.66 6.34
CA LEU A 391 -0.54 -0.54 7.77
C LEU A 391 0.42 -1.62 8.26
N GLY A 392 0.20 -2.89 7.88
CA GLY A 392 1.11 -3.98 8.19
C GLY A 392 2.54 -3.68 7.74
N ALA A 393 2.70 -3.24 6.48
CA ALA A 393 4.02 -2.88 5.93
C ALA A 393 4.72 -1.74 6.71
N ILE A 394 3.97 -0.73 7.17
CA ILE A 394 4.53 0.35 8.00
C ILE A 394 4.97 -0.18 9.37
N TYR A 395 4.13 -1.00 10.02
CA TYR A 395 4.44 -1.54 11.34
C TYR A 395 5.59 -2.55 11.31
N ASP A 396 5.67 -3.39 10.29
CA ASP A 396 6.79 -4.31 10.08
C ASP A 396 8.11 -3.53 9.98
N LYS A 397 8.16 -2.49 9.13
CA LYS A 397 9.32 -1.58 9.04
C LYS A 397 9.68 -0.99 10.41
N ARG A 398 8.72 -0.45 11.16
CA ARG A 398 8.97 0.18 12.48
C ARG A 398 9.55 -0.80 13.49
N LYS A 399 9.14 -2.07 13.44
CA LYS A 399 9.64 -3.13 14.32
C LYS A 399 11.00 -3.68 13.89
N GLY A 400 11.59 -3.17 12.81
CA GLY A 400 12.77 -3.78 12.18
C GLY A 400 12.49 -5.18 11.66
N ILE A 401 11.21 -5.60 11.61
CA ILE A 401 10.79 -6.82 10.93
C ILE A 401 10.92 -6.49 9.46
N ILE A 402 12.01 -6.93 8.87
CA ILE A 402 12.17 -6.89 7.43
C ILE A 402 11.25 -7.98 6.87
N LYS A 403 9.93 -7.71 6.81
CA LYS A 403 9.13 -8.29 5.74
C LYS A 403 9.59 -7.58 4.49
N LYS A 404 10.56 -8.19 3.81
CA LYS A 404 10.98 -7.81 2.47
C LYS A 404 9.73 -7.95 1.60
N ASP A 405 8.96 -6.87 1.49
CA ASP A 405 7.88 -6.74 0.51
C ASP A 405 8.51 -6.02 -0.69
N THR A 406 9.48 -6.74 -1.28
CA THR A 406 10.36 -6.28 -2.35
C THR A 406 10.26 -7.15 -3.58
N ALA A 407 9.61 -8.32 -3.50
CA ALA A 407 9.74 -9.30 -4.55
C ALA A 407 9.30 -8.76 -5.89
N TYR A 408 10.33 -8.51 -6.68
CA TYR A 408 10.24 -8.11 -8.05
C TYR A 408 9.37 -9.12 -8.81
N ALA A 409 8.53 -8.64 -9.70
CA ALA A 409 7.70 -9.48 -10.57
C ALA A 409 7.80 -8.90 -11.97
N THR A 410 8.25 -9.72 -12.92
CA THR A 410 8.37 -9.34 -14.30
C THR A 410 7.02 -9.09 -14.97
N PRO A 411 7.02 -8.27 -16.03
CA PRO A 411 5.87 -8.05 -16.90
C PRO A 411 5.18 -9.29 -17.43
N ILE A 412 4.02 -9.07 -18.06
CA ILE A 412 3.54 -9.87 -19.19
C ILE A 412 3.86 -9.26 -20.57
N TYR A 413 4.55 -8.11 -20.60
CA TYR A 413 5.08 -7.44 -21.79
C TYR A 413 6.52 -6.90 -21.60
N HIS A 414 7.43 -7.24 -22.52
CA HIS A 414 8.74 -6.59 -22.66
C HIS A 414 8.79 -5.78 -23.96
N GLU A 415 9.40 -4.59 -23.97
CA GLU A 415 9.48 -3.76 -25.17
C GLU A 415 10.11 -4.52 -26.33
N GLY A 416 9.40 -4.65 -27.45
CA GLY A 416 9.89 -5.39 -28.61
C GLY A 416 9.67 -6.90 -28.55
N TYR A 417 9.07 -7.44 -27.47
CA TYR A 417 8.73 -8.84 -27.30
C TYR A 417 7.21 -9.04 -27.10
N VAL A 418 6.75 -10.29 -27.27
CA VAL A 418 5.39 -10.76 -27.03
C VAL A 418 5.46 -11.99 -26.15
N LEU A 419 4.63 -12.07 -25.10
CA LEU A 419 4.48 -13.28 -24.30
C LEU A 419 3.87 -14.39 -25.17
N THR A 420 4.63 -15.46 -25.42
CA THR A 420 4.24 -16.55 -26.31
C THR A 420 3.89 -17.83 -25.56
N TRP A 421 4.41 -18.00 -24.34
CA TRP A 421 4.10 -19.14 -23.48
C TRP A 421 4.30 -18.77 -22.01
N LYS A 422 3.55 -19.43 -21.12
CA LYS A 422 3.68 -19.26 -19.67
C LYS A 422 3.15 -20.46 -18.90
N ASP A 423 3.65 -20.65 -17.70
CA ASP A 423 3.00 -21.41 -16.63
C ASP A 423 2.99 -20.54 -15.37
N GLU A 424 1.79 -20.23 -14.87
CA GLU A 424 1.57 -19.41 -13.67
C GLU A 424 1.26 -20.28 -12.44
N PHE A 425 1.23 -21.61 -12.60
CA PHE A 425 0.94 -22.56 -11.52
C PHE A 425 -0.37 -22.28 -10.76
N ASP A 426 -1.38 -21.76 -11.47
CA ASP A 426 -2.71 -21.39 -10.93
C ASP A 426 -3.59 -22.61 -10.62
N GLU A 427 -3.30 -23.77 -11.23
CA GLU A 427 -4.03 -25.02 -10.97
C GLU A 427 -3.59 -25.67 -9.65
N ASN A 428 -4.37 -26.60 -9.11
CA ASN A 428 -4.02 -27.31 -7.86
C ASN A 428 -3.08 -28.52 -8.08
N LYS A 429 -2.50 -28.68 -9.27
CA LYS A 429 -1.58 -29.76 -9.62
C LYS A 429 -0.63 -29.31 -10.74
N LEU A 430 0.46 -30.04 -10.90
CA LEU A 430 1.40 -29.82 -12.01
C LEU A 430 0.75 -30.28 -13.32
N ASP A 431 0.85 -29.47 -14.38
CA ASP A 431 0.34 -29.87 -15.70
C ASP A 431 1.29 -30.88 -16.35
N GLU A 432 0.84 -32.14 -16.41
CA GLU A 432 1.57 -33.23 -17.04
C GLU A 432 1.69 -33.08 -18.56
N ASN A 433 0.97 -32.17 -19.21
CA ASN A 433 1.21 -31.82 -20.62
C ASN A 433 2.41 -30.91 -20.82
N ILE A 434 2.89 -30.27 -19.74
CA ILE A 434 4.04 -29.36 -19.75
C ILE A 434 5.24 -30.03 -19.10
N TRP A 435 5.06 -30.67 -17.94
CA TRP A 435 6.15 -31.13 -17.08
C TRP A 435 6.23 -32.65 -17.01
N THR A 436 7.46 -33.15 -16.92
CA THR A 436 7.78 -34.56 -16.64
C THR A 436 8.75 -34.62 -15.47
N HIS A 437 8.48 -35.47 -14.47
CA HIS A 437 9.45 -35.74 -13.41
C HIS A 437 10.58 -36.64 -13.91
N GLU A 438 11.83 -36.25 -13.66
CA GLU A 438 12.97 -37.17 -13.71
C GLU A 438 13.18 -37.76 -12.31
N LEU A 439 13.38 -39.07 -12.24
CA LEU A 439 13.30 -39.84 -10.98
C LEU A 439 14.66 -40.45 -10.60
N GLY A 440 14.85 -40.69 -9.31
CA GLY A 440 16.02 -41.34 -8.76
C GLY A 440 17.27 -40.46 -8.74
N ASP A 441 18.44 -41.11 -8.73
CA ASP A 441 19.76 -40.47 -8.62
C ASP A 441 20.55 -40.47 -9.95
N GLY A 442 19.86 -40.72 -11.07
CA GLY A 442 20.46 -40.77 -12.41
C GLY A 442 21.10 -42.11 -12.79
N CYS A 443 21.14 -43.10 -11.90
CA CYS A 443 21.65 -44.44 -12.22
C CYS A 443 20.75 -45.22 -13.20
N PRO A 444 21.32 -46.17 -13.99
CA PRO A 444 22.74 -46.49 -14.09
C PRO A 444 23.51 -45.57 -15.06
N ARG A 445 22.84 -44.69 -15.80
CA ARG A 445 23.44 -43.89 -16.89
C ARG A 445 24.40 -42.82 -16.36
N LEU A 446 24.00 -42.11 -15.31
CA LEU A 446 24.71 -40.95 -14.79
C LEU A 446 24.43 -40.82 -13.29
N CYS A 447 24.89 -41.80 -12.51
CA CYS A 447 24.73 -41.85 -11.06
C CYS A 447 25.20 -40.54 -10.38
N GLY A 448 24.47 -40.09 -9.36
CA GLY A 448 24.68 -38.80 -8.70
C GLY A 448 24.49 -37.62 -9.65
N TRP A 449 23.71 -37.82 -10.72
CA TRP A 449 23.48 -36.87 -11.83
C TRP A 449 24.76 -36.28 -12.45
N GLY A 450 25.90 -36.99 -12.33
CA GLY A 450 27.20 -36.57 -12.87
C GLY A 450 27.96 -35.60 -11.96
N ASN A 451 27.35 -35.18 -10.85
CA ASN A 451 27.88 -34.21 -9.91
C ASN A 451 28.06 -34.76 -8.50
N ASN A 452 28.00 -36.08 -8.32
CA ASN A 452 28.02 -36.76 -7.01
C ASN A 452 26.89 -36.30 -6.07
N GLU A 453 25.73 -35.95 -6.63
CA GLU A 453 24.57 -35.52 -5.84
C GLU A 453 24.06 -36.66 -4.93
N LYS A 454 23.68 -36.32 -3.70
CA LYS A 454 23.06 -37.20 -2.70
C LYS A 454 21.54 -37.03 -2.66
N VAL A 455 20.95 -36.80 -3.83
CA VAL A 455 19.50 -36.64 -4.00
C VAL A 455 18.90 -37.83 -4.70
N TRP A 456 17.71 -38.22 -4.26
CA TRP A 456 16.82 -39.13 -4.96
C TRP A 456 15.57 -38.36 -5.37
N TYR A 457 15.42 -38.09 -6.68
CA TYR A 457 14.27 -37.31 -7.14
C TYR A 457 12.98 -38.13 -7.12
N ARG A 458 11.93 -37.53 -6.55
CA ARG A 458 10.61 -38.14 -6.36
C ARG A 458 9.50 -37.17 -6.76
N PRO A 459 8.38 -37.65 -7.31
CA PRO A 459 7.28 -36.78 -7.73
C PRO A 459 6.57 -36.12 -6.54
N GLU A 460 6.42 -36.82 -5.41
CA GLU A 460 5.74 -36.34 -4.21
C GLU A 460 6.44 -35.17 -3.50
N ASN A 461 7.68 -34.86 -3.88
CA ASN A 461 8.42 -33.71 -3.38
C ASN A 461 8.08 -32.41 -4.12
N SER A 462 7.18 -32.45 -5.12
CA SER A 462 6.67 -31.27 -5.82
C SER A 462 5.16 -31.15 -5.64
N GLN A 463 4.68 -29.94 -5.36
CA GLN A 463 3.25 -29.65 -5.25
C GLN A 463 2.96 -28.28 -5.87
N VAL A 464 1.83 -28.15 -6.57
CA VAL A 464 1.29 -26.84 -6.93
C VAL A 464 0.26 -26.42 -5.89
N LYS A 465 0.47 -25.25 -5.27
CA LYS A 465 -0.40 -24.73 -4.22
C LYS A 465 -0.32 -23.21 -4.16
N ASN A 466 -1.47 -22.55 -4.05
CA ASN A 466 -1.60 -21.10 -3.92
C ASN A 466 -0.93 -20.31 -5.07
N GLY A 467 -1.09 -20.78 -6.33
CA GLY A 467 -0.51 -20.11 -7.50
C GLY A 467 1.00 -20.29 -7.63
N LYS A 468 1.56 -21.40 -7.10
CA LYS A 468 3.01 -21.65 -7.09
C LYS A 468 3.33 -23.12 -7.18
N LEU A 469 4.42 -23.43 -7.87
CA LEU A 469 5.14 -24.70 -7.71
C LEU A 469 6.02 -24.63 -6.46
N ILE A 470 5.93 -25.65 -5.61
CA ILE A 470 6.73 -25.80 -4.40
C ILE A 470 7.48 -27.13 -4.48
N ILE A 471 8.81 -27.07 -4.55
CA ILE A 471 9.69 -28.24 -4.45
C ILE A 471 10.24 -28.30 -3.03
N THR A 472 10.05 -29.43 -2.34
CA THR A 472 10.52 -29.65 -0.98
C THR A 472 11.73 -30.58 -0.98
N ALA A 473 12.87 -30.10 -0.50
CA ALA A 473 14.04 -30.92 -0.20
C ALA A 473 14.00 -31.38 1.27
N LYS A 474 14.16 -32.68 1.51
CA LYS A 474 14.08 -33.30 2.86
C LYS A 474 14.87 -34.62 2.89
N PRO A 475 15.24 -35.17 4.05
CA PRO A 475 15.82 -36.51 4.12
C PRO A 475 14.96 -37.54 3.36
N ASP A 476 15.58 -38.47 2.65
CA ASP A 476 14.85 -39.52 1.95
C ASP A 476 14.32 -40.55 2.95
N PHE A 477 13.11 -41.06 2.71
CA PHE A 477 12.43 -41.96 3.63
C PHE A 477 12.75 -43.45 3.36
N GLU A 478 13.27 -43.79 2.18
CA GLU A 478 13.63 -45.17 1.80
C GLU A 478 15.15 -45.39 1.77
N LYS A 479 15.93 -44.34 1.46
CA LYS A 479 17.37 -44.43 1.24
C LYS A 479 18.11 -43.67 2.34
N THR A 480 18.73 -44.41 3.25
CA THR A 480 19.61 -43.86 4.28
C THR A 480 20.75 -43.06 3.65
N ASP A 481 21.16 -41.98 4.31
CA ASP A 481 22.22 -41.04 3.85
C ASP A 481 21.93 -40.29 2.53
N TYR A 482 20.68 -40.34 2.05
CA TYR A 482 20.19 -39.55 0.92
C TYR A 482 19.11 -38.56 1.35
N TRP A 483 18.91 -37.57 0.50
CA TRP A 483 17.78 -36.64 0.55
C TRP A 483 16.86 -36.87 -0.65
N SER A 484 15.60 -36.49 -0.50
CA SER A 484 14.62 -36.45 -1.58
C SER A 484 14.28 -35.01 -1.94
N ALA A 485 14.06 -34.78 -3.23
CA ALA A 485 13.56 -33.53 -3.79
C ALA A 485 12.85 -33.83 -5.12
N SER A 486 12.58 -32.84 -5.95
CA SER A 486 12.06 -33.05 -7.32
C SER A 486 12.94 -32.40 -8.37
N ARG A 487 12.91 -33.00 -9.56
CA ARG A 487 13.46 -32.50 -10.81
C ARG A 487 12.40 -32.66 -11.88
N ILE A 488 11.97 -31.55 -12.47
CA ILE A 488 10.96 -31.53 -13.52
C ILE A 488 11.52 -30.90 -14.79
N VAL A 489 11.09 -31.42 -15.94
CA VAL A 489 11.56 -30.99 -17.26
C VAL A 489 10.41 -30.77 -18.23
N THR A 490 10.58 -29.86 -19.18
CA THR A 490 9.64 -29.65 -20.30
C THR A 490 9.99 -30.47 -21.55
N ARG A 491 10.94 -31.42 -21.44
CA ARG A 491 11.48 -32.21 -22.55
C ARG A 491 10.37 -32.85 -23.39
N GLY A 492 10.37 -32.57 -24.69
CA GLY A 492 9.41 -33.11 -25.65
C GLY A 492 8.00 -32.52 -25.55
N LYS A 493 7.81 -31.45 -24.76
CA LYS A 493 6.52 -30.81 -24.49
C LYS A 493 6.56 -29.31 -24.80
N VAL A 494 7.53 -28.59 -24.22
CA VAL A 494 7.73 -27.16 -24.46
C VAL A 494 9.22 -26.88 -24.69
N ASP A 495 9.51 -26.30 -25.84
CA ASP A 495 10.86 -25.92 -26.25
C ASP A 495 10.99 -24.40 -26.40
N PHE A 496 12.17 -23.90 -26.09
CA PHE A 496 12.52 -22.50 -26.14
C PHE A 496 13.65 -22.30 -27.15
N ARG A 497 13.51 -21.31 -28.04
CA ARG A 497 14.59 -20.91 -28.94
C ARG A 497 14.57 -19.41 -29.14
N PHE A 498 15.63 -18.75 -28.65
CA PHE A 498 15.72 -17.29 -28.60
C PHE A 498 14.55 -16.66 -27.85
N GLY A 499 14.64 -15.36 -27.57
CA GLY A 499 13.65 -14.66 -26.77
C GLY A 499 14.09 -14.54 -25.31
N ARG A 500 13.14 -14.09 -24.49
CA ARG A 500 13.34 -13.84 -23.07
C ARG A 500 12.58 -14.85 -22.24
N ILE A 501 13.23 -15.39 -21.22
CA ILE A 501 12.60 -16.28 -20.23
C ILE A 501 12.73 -15.59 -18.87
N ASP A 502 11.60 -15.46 -18.17
CA ASP A 502 11.53 -14.95 -16.81
C ASP A 502 11.00 -16.03 -15.88
N ILE A 503 11.72 -16.29 -14.79
CA ILE A 503 11.30 -17.24 -13.76
C ILE A 503 11.35 -16.55 -12.41
N ARG A 504 10.18 -16.41 -11.78
CA ARG A 504 10.07 -15.80 -10.46
C ARG A 504 10.11 -16.87 -9.38
N ALA A 505 11.12 -16.85 -8.54
CA ALA A 505 11.31 -17.87 -7.52
C ALA A 505 11.89 -17.31 -6.22
N LYS A 506 11.58 -17.98 -5.10
CA LYS A 506 12.22 -17.80 -3.80
C LYS A 506 13.02 -19.06 -3.49
N LEU A 507 14.30 -18.88 -3.19
CA LEU A 507 15.26 -19.97 -3.12
C LEU A 507 15.34 -20.56 -1.70
N PRO A 508 15.69 -21.84 -1.52
CA PRO A 508 15.94 -22.42 -0.22
C PRO A 508 17.34 -22.06 0.32
N GLU A 509 17.53 -22.03 1.63
CA GLU A 509 18.81 -21.73 2.27
C GLU A 509 19.20 -22.81 3.28
N THR A 510 20.24 -23.57 2.95
CA THR A 510 20.97 -24.43 3.89
C THR A 510 22.23 -25.02 3.23
N LYS A 511 23.21 -25.42 4.04
CA LYS A 511 24.36 -26.20 3.57
C LYS A 511 23.92 -27.46 2.84
N GLY A 512 24.53 -27.71 1.68
CA GLY A 512 24.31 -28.88 0.85
C GLY A 512 23.21 -28.72 -0.21
N LEU A 513 22.43 -27.64 -0.21
CA LEU A 513 21.45 -27.42 -1.28
C LEU A 513 22.05 -26.77 -2.52
N TRP A 514 21.49 -27.15 -3.67
CA TRP A 514 21.78 -26.59 -4.99
C TRP A 514 20.48 -26.49 -5.81
N PRO A 515 19.66 -25.46 -5.59
CA PRO A 515 18.52 -25.15 -6.46
C PRO A 515 19.01 -24.61 -7.81
N ALA A 516 18.36 -25.05 -8.90
CA ALA A 516 18.72 -24.64 -10.25
C ALA A 516 17.48 -24.43 -11.16
N LEU A 517 17.59 -23.41 -12.01
CA LEU A 517 16.70 -23.08 -13.12
C LEU A 517 17.55 -23.00 -14.39
N TRP A 518 17.39 -23.95 -15.29
CA TRP A 518 18.36 -24.14 -16.37
C TRP A 518 17.74 -24.79 -17.60
N LEU A 519 18.42 -24.65 -18.73
CA LEU A 519 17.99 -25.14 -20.02
C LEU A 519 19.00 -26.14 -20.56
N LEU A 520 18.52 -27.18 -21.24
CA LEU A 520 19.36 -28.15 -21.94
C LEU A 520 18.91 -28.32 -23.39
N GLY A 521 19.87 -28.48 -24.32
CA GLY A 521 19.57 -28.66 -25.74
C GLY A 521 18.66 -29.86 -26.00
N ILE A 522 17.63 -29.68 -26.84
CA ILE A 522 16.66 -30.76 -27.15
C ILE A 522 17.32 -31.98 -27.82
N ASN A 523 18.49 -31.77 -28.42
CA ASN A 523 19.29 -32.78 -29.11
C ASN A 523 20.16 -33.61 -28.15
N ARG A 524 20.01 -33.49 -26.83
CA ARG A 524 20.76 -34.24 -25.80
C ARG A 524 20.83 -35.75 -26.02
N GLU A 525 19.81 -36.35 -26.63
CA GLU A 525 19.77 -37.80 -26.92
C GLU A 525 20.67 -38.18 -28.11
N THR A 526 20.87 -37.27 -29.06
CA THR A 526 21.69 -37.49 -30.28
C THR A 526 23.09 -36.87 -30.18
N GLU A 527 23.22 -35.81 -29.41
CA GLU A 527 24.47 -35.10 -29.11
C GLU A 527 24.61 -35.04 -27.58
N ASP A 528 25.53 -35.84 -27.03
CA ASP A 528 25.72 -35.93 -25.59
C ASP A 528 26.17 -34.59 -24.98
N TRP A 529 25.99 -34.39 -23.67
CA TRP A 529 26.55 -33.21 -23.01
C TRP A 529 28.09 -33.25 -23.07
N PRO A 530 28.79 -32.13 -23.33
CA PRO A 530 28.29 -30.75 -23.44
C PRO A 530 27.96 -30.29 -24.87
N TYR A 531 27.89 -31.20 -25.84
CA TYR A 531 27.64 -30.89 -27.25
C TYR A 531 26.22 -30.34 -27.48
N CYS A 532 25.23 -30.79 -26.70
CA CYS A 532 23.88 -30.22 -26.73
C CYS A 532 23.79 -28.78 -26.19
N GLY A 533 24.80 -28.34 -25.44
CA GLY A 533 24.80 -27.06 -24.72
C GLY A 533 23.88 -27.04 -23.50
N GLU A 534 24.19 -26.11 -22.59
CA GLU A 534 23.48 -25.86 -21.32
C GLU A 534 23.46 -24.35 -21.03
N ILE A 535 22.32 -23.84 -20.57
CA ILE A 535 22.17 -22.44 -20.13
C ILE A 535 21.56 -22.44 -18.73
N ASP A 536 22.38 -22.12 -17.73
CA ASP A 536 21.94 -22.01 -16.35
C ASP A 536 21.46 -20.59 -16.10
N ILE A 537 20.15 -20.40 -16.08
CA ILE A 537 19.52 -19.09 -15.82
C ILE A 537 19.83 -18.66 -14.39
N MET A 538 19.79 -19.62 -13.46
CA MET A 538 20.10 -19.42 -12.06
C MET A 538 20.56 -20.73 -11.42
N GLU A 539 21.71 -20.66 -10.75
CA GLU A 539 22.13 -21.64 -9.75
C GLU A 539 22.47 -20.94 -8.43
N GLU A 540 22.08 -21.55 -7.31
CA GLU A 540 22.50 -21.12 -5.98
C GLU A 540 23.28 -22.23 -5.27
N VAL A 541 24.21 -21.84 -4.41
CA VAL A 541 24.82 -22.73 -3.42
C VAL A 541 24.24 -22.37 -2.06
N GLY A 542 23.43 -23.25 -1.45
CA GLY A 542 22.51 -22.90 -0.36
C GLY A 542 23.14 -22.38 0.95
N HIS A 543 24.46 -22.45 1.12
CA HIS A 543 25.19 -21.83 2.24
C HIS A 543 25.84 -20.48 1.86
N ILE A 544 25.60 -19.99 0.65
CA ILE A 544 25.94 -18.66 0.16
C ILE A 544 24.65 -18.02 -0.40
N PRO A 545 23.61 -17.87 0.43
CA PRO A 545 22.24 -17.61 -0.01
C PRO A 545 22.01 -16.20 -0.57
N TYR A 546 23.01 -15.31 -0.49
CA TYR A 546 22.99 -13.98 -1.11
C TYR A 546 23.59 -13.95 -2.52
N ARG A 547 24.02 -15.10 -3.07
CA ARG A 547 24.73 -15.20 -4.35
C ARG A 547 24.11 -16.25 -5.27
N VAL A 548 23.81 -15.85 -6.50
CA VAL A 548 23.45 -16.75 -7.61
C VAL A 548 24.46 -16.68 -8.74
N ARG A 549 24.41 -17.66 -9.65
CA ARG A 549 25.24 -17.72 -10.86
C ARG A 549 24.39 -17.92 -12.10
N GLY A 550 24.88 -17.34 -13.20
CA GLY A 550 24.39 -17.62 -14.55
C GLY A 550 25.55 -18.13 -15.38
N THR A 551 25.37 -19.31 -15.96
CA THR A 551 26.45 -20.07 -16.59
C THR A 551 26.00 -20.60 -17.94
N VAL A 552 26.95 -20.77 -18.85
CA VAL A 552 26.75 -21.52 -20.09
C VAL A 552 27.79 -22.62 -20.16
N HIS A 553 27.38 -23.84 -20.52
CA HIS A 553 28.27 -24.97 -20.78
C HIS A 553 28.18 -25.41 -22.23
N TYR A 554 29.33 -25.68 -22.84
CA TYR A 554 29.43 -25.99 -24.25
C TYR A 554 30.72 -26.74 -24.58
N LYS A 555 30.74 -27.36 -25.76
CA LYS A 555 31.97 -27.86 -26.37
C LYS A 555 32.74 -26.71 -27.03
N ASN A 556 34.01 -26.51 -26.67
CA ASN A 556 34.86 -25.52 -27.33
C ASN A 556 35.38 -25.99 -28.70
N ASN A 557 36.10 -25.11 -29.42
CA ASN A 557 36.71 -25.40 -30.73
C ASN A 557 37.67 -26.60 -30.75
N LYS A 558 38.18 -27.02 -29.58
CA LYS A 558 39.06 -28.18 -29.43
C LYS A 558 38.31 -29.46 -29.07
N GLY A 559 36.99 -29.41 -28.97
CA GLY A 559 36.17 -30.56 -28.60
C GLY A 559 36.04 -30.81 -27.10
N TRP A 560 36.55 -29.92 -26.24
CA TRP A 560 36.52 -30.10 -24.79
C TRP A 560 35.35 -29.36 -24.16
N LEU A 561 34.93 -29.83 -22.97
CA LEU A 561 34.05 -29.08 -22.10
C LEU A 561 34.64 -27.70 -21.80
N SER A 562 33.82 -26.67 -21.98
CA SER A 562 34.08 -25.31 -21.57
C SER A 562 32.83 -24.74 -20.89
N SER A 563 33.06 -23.86 -19.93
CA SER A 563 31.99 -23.19 -19.19
C SER A 563 32.33 -21.72 -18.97
N LYS A 564 31.34 -20.83 -19.06
CA LYS A 564 31.52 -19.41 -18.76
C LYS A 564 30.40 -18.87 -17.89
N GLY A 565 30.69 -18.71 -16.60
CA GLY A 565 29.76 -18.19 -15.60
C GLY A 565 30.18 -16.84 -15.03
N ASP A 566 29.18 -16.10 -14.55
CA ASP A 566 29.35 -14.91 -13.70
C ASP A 566 28.39 -15.04 -12.52
N LYS A 567 28.61 -14.24 -11.49
CA LYS A 567 27.80 -14.22 -10.28
C LYS A 567 27.03 -12.89 -10.15
N TYR A 568 25.88 -12.97 -9.52
CA TYR A 568 25.18 -11.81 -8.97
C TYR A 568 25.06 -11.96 -7.46
N GLU A 569 25.30 -10.88 -6.74
CA GLU A 569 25.26 -10.85 -5.28
C GLU A 569 24.31 -9.74 -4.82
N LEU A 570 23.42 -10.08 -3.89
CA LEU A 570 22.66 -9.08 -3.16
C LEU A 570 23.59 -8.37 -2.17
N GLU A 571 23.59 -7.04 -2.17
CA GLU A 571 24.42 -6.24 -1.25
C GLU A 571 23.95 -6.41 0.21
N HIS A 572 22.65 -6.50 0.37
CA HIS A 572 21.95 -6.72 1.62
C HIS A 572 20.87 -7.74 1.27
N ASN A 573 20.73 -8.83 2.05
CA ASN A 573 19.71 -9.90 1.94
C ASN A 573 20.16 -11.19 1.23
N ASN A 574 19.35 -12.23 1.40
CA ASN A 574 19.45 -13.54 0.78
C ASN A 574 18.29 -13.76 -0.21
N PHE A 575 18.50 -14.60 -1.21
CA PHE A 575 17.47 -15.07 -2.16
C PHE A 575 16.41 -15.96 -1.53
N SER A 576 16.65 -16.40 -0.29
CA SER A 576 15.69 -17.11 0.57
C SER A 576 14.70 -16.19 1.27
N ASP A 577 14.99 -14.89 1.37
CA ASP A 577 14.17 -13.94 2.10
C ASP A 577 12.91 -13.53 1.33
N ASP A 578 12.99 -13.51 -0.01
CA ASP A 578 11.90 -13.02 -0.87
C ASP A 578 11.97 -13.62 -2.29
N PHE A 579 10.91 -13.46 -3.07
CA PHE A 579 10.93 -13.86 -4.49
C PHE A 579 11.77 -12.88 -5.32
N HIS A 580 12.57 -13.43 -6.23
CA HIS A 580 13.31 -12.69 -7.23
C HIS A 580 12.98 -13.22 -8.62
N VAL A 581 13.25 -12.43 -9.66
CA VAL A 581 13.07 -12.89 -11.04
C VAL A 581 14.41 -13.09 -11.72
N PHE A 582 14.69 -14.35 -12.03
CA PHE A 582 15.86 -14.78 -12.76
C PHE A 582 15.49 -14.85 -14.23
N SER A 583 16.25 -14.13 -15.06
CA SER A 583 15.90 -14.01 -16.47
C SER A 583 17.08 -14.18 -17.39
N ILE A 584 16.81 -14.66 -18.61
CA ILE A 584 17.71 -14.54 -19.74
C ILE A 584 17.05 -13.77 -20.89
N ASP A 585 17.84 -13.03 -21.65
CA ASP A 585 17.48 -12.55 -23.00
C ASP A 585 18.48 -13.15 -24.00
N TRP A 586 17.98 -14.05 -24.85
CA TRP A 586 18.75 -14.93 -25.69
C TRP A 586 18.43 -14.69 -27.17
N ASN A 587 19.45 -14.52 -28.00
CA ASN A 587 19.29 -14.35 -29.45
C ASN A 587 20.51 -14.91 -30.22
N GLU A 588 20.52 -14.77 -31.54
CA GLU A 588 21.56 -15.26 -32.44
C GLU A 588 22.97 -14.72 -32.15
N LYS A 589 23.11 -13.63 -31.38
CA LYS A 589 24.39 -13.02 -31.05
C LYS A 589 24.92 -13.43 -29.67
N GLY A 590 24.04 -13.87 -28.77
CA GLY A 590 24.42 -14.15 -27.39
C GLY A 590 23.26 -14.25 -26.41
N ILE A 591 23.64 -14.39 -25.13
CA ILE A 591 22.73 -14.55 -23.99
C ILE A 591 23.07 -13.50 -22.93
N LYS A 592 22.08 -12.77 -22.44
CA LYS A 592 22.20 -11.85 -21.31
C LYS A 592 21.49 -12.42 -20.10
N PHE A 593 22.05 -12.24 -18.91
CA PHE A 593 21.50 -12.73 -17.65
C PHE A 593 21.11 -11.58 -16.74
N PHE A 594 19.97 -11.73 -16.07
CA PHE A 594 19.38 -10.72 -15.23
C PHE A 594 18.90 -11.30 -13.90
N VAL A 595 19.05 -10.50 -12.83
CA VAL A 595 18.29 -10.64 -11.59
C VAL A 595 17.52 -9.34 -11.42
N ASP A 596 16.20 -9.42 -11.33
CA ASP A 596 15.33 -8.26 -11.13
C ASP A 596 15.53 -7.12 -12.15
N GLU A 597 15.63 -7.46 -13.45
CA GLU A 597 16.03 -6.60 -14.60
C GLU A 597 17.44 -6.04 -14.55
N GLN A 598 18.21 -6.31 -13.50
CA GLN A 598 19.60 -5.91 -13.45
C GLN A 598 20.42 -6.91 -14.26
N GLN A 599 20.83 -6.49 -15.45
CA GLN A 599 21.77 -7.26 -16.25
C GLN A 599 23.10 -7.33 -15.50
N TYR A 600 23.57 -8.54 -15.18
CA TYR A 600 24.83 -8.74 -14.50
C TYR A 600 25.86 -9.49 -15.34
N ALA A 601 25.42 -10.16 -16.41
CA ALA A 601 26.29 -10.87 -17.32
C ALA A 601 25.78 -10.84 -18.77
N GLU A 602 26.71 -10.92 -19.71
CA GLU A 602 26.45 -11.11 -21.13
C GLU A 602 27.45 -12.13 -21.71
N ARG A 603 26.97 -13.01 -22.58
CA ARG A 603 27.73 -14.02 -23.30
C ARG A 603 27.51 -13.81 -24.79
N LYS A 604 28.37 -13.02 -25.42
CA LYS A 604 28.35 -12.89 -26.87
C LYS A 604 29.06 -14.10 -27.46
N TYR A 605 28.47 -14.74 -28.46
CA TYR A 605 29.05 -15.96 -29.03
C TYR A 605 30.42 -15.73 -29.65
N ILE A 606 30.68 -14.53 -30.17
CA ILE A 606 31.99 -14.14 -30.72
C ILE A 606 33.10 -14.11 -29.66
N ASP A 607 32.74 -13.95 -28.37
CA ASP A 607 33.69 -13.93 -27.26
C ASP A 607 33.86 -15.32 -26.63
N LEU A 608 33.10 -16.32 -27.09
CA LEU A 608 33.21 -17.71 -26.66
C LEU A 608 34.07 -18.48 -27.67
N ASP A 609 34.90 -19.41 -27.18
CA ASP A 609 35.68 -20.33 -28.01
C ASP A 609 34.79 -21.44 -28.60
N ILE A 610 33.75 -21.06 -29.34
CA ILE A 610 32.77 -21.92 -30.00
C ILE A 610 32.96 -21.86 -31.52
N ASP A 611 32.69 -22.97 -32.21
CA ASP A 611 32.60 -22.97 -33.66
C ASP A 611 31.28 -22.31 -34.06
N PRO A 612 31.29 -21.20 -34.83
CA PRO A 612 30.06 -20.54 -35.26
C PRO A 612 29.11 -21.46 -36.05
N ASN A 613 29.63 -22.50 -36.70
CA ASN A 613 28.83 -23.48 -37.46
C ASN A 613 28.27 -24.61 -36.60
N ASP A 614 28.79 -24.79 -35.39
CA ASP A 614 28.39 -25.84 -34.44
C ASP A 614 28.11 -25.24 -33.05
N ASN A 615 27.50 -24.05 -33.03
CA ASN A 615 27.13 -23.39 -31.79
C ASN A 615 25.82 -23.99 -31.23
N PRO A 616 25.85 -24.69 -30.08
CA PRO A 616 24.65 -25.32 -29.54
C PRO A 616 23.58 -24.30 -29.16
N PHE A 617 23.96 -23.09 -28.77
CA PHE A 617 23.04 -22.02 -28.37
C PHE A 617 22.27 -21.38 -29.54
N LEU A 618 22.43 -21.90 -30.76
CA LEU A 618 21.57 -21.55 -31.90
C LEU A 618 20.42 -22.55 -32.10
N LYS A 619 20.40 -23.67 -31.36
CA LYS A 619 19.40 -24.75 -31.40
C LYS A 619 18.31 -24.54 -30.32
N PRO A 620 17.16 -25.24 -30.35
CA PRO A 620 16.15 -25.18 -29.29
C PRO A 620 16.57 -25.92 -28.00
N PHE A 621 16.03 -25.48 -26.86
CA PHE A 621 16.31 -26.02 -25.52
C PHE A 621 15.00 -26.31 -24.76
N TYR A 622 15.01 -27.26 -23.84
CA TYR A 622 13.92 -27.47 -22.87
C TYR A 622 14.33 -27.00 -21.48
N LEU A 623 13.35 -26.65 -20.65
CA LEU A 623 13.56 -26.14 -19.29
C LEU A 623 13.63 -27.27 -18.26
N ILE A 624 14.49 -27.08 -17.26
CA ILE A 624 14.69 -27.95 -16.11
C ILE A 624 14.60 -27.10 -14.84
N ILE A 625 13.81 -27.57 -13.87
CA ILE A 625 13.71 -27.00 -12.53
C ILE A 625 13.97 -28.13 -11.53
N ASN A 626 14.98 -27.96 -10.68
CA ASN A 626 15.29 -28.93 -9.64
C ASN A 626 15.89 -28.29 -8.39
N CYS A 627 15.89 -29.05 -7.29
CA CYS A 627 16.65 -28.75 -6.09
C CYS A 627 17.52 -29.96 -5.75
N ALA A 628 18.80 -29.91 -6.14
CA ALA A 628 19.76 -30.95 -5.79
C ALA A 628 20.18 -30.84 -4.32
N VAL A 629 20.64 -31.96 -3.78
CA VAL A 629 21.19 -32.05 -2.42
C VAL A 629 22.51 -32.80 -2.48
N GLY A 630 23.56 -32.21 -1.89
CA GLY A 630 24.92 -32.71 -1.99
C GLY A 630 25.55 -32.48 -3.37
N GLY A 631 26.77 -32.98 -3.53
CA GLY A 631 27.50 -32.91 -4.79
C GLY A 631 28.68 -31.95 -4.79
N ASN A 632 29.40 -31.96 -5.91
CA ASN A 632 30.72 -31.34 -6.06
C ASN A 632 30.73 -29.83 -5.75
N LEU A 633 29.66 -29.11 -6.11
CA LEU A 633 29.57 -27.66 -5.96
C LEU A 633 29.11 -27.23 -4.56
N PRO A 634 27.95 -27.67 -4.02
CA PRO A 634 27.51 -27.25 -2.70
C PRO A 634 28.26 -27.94 -1.55
N GLY A 635 28.94 -29.05 -1.83
CA GLY A 635 29.34 -30.04 -0.83
C GLY A 635 28.14 -30.76 -0.25
N ASP A 636 28.38 -31.78 0.56
CA ASP A 636 27.30 -32.52 1.21
C ASP A 636 26.66 -31.71 2.36
N PRO A 637 25.39 -32.00 2.70
CA PRO A 637 24.82 -31.54 3.96
C PRO A 637 25.64 -32.01 5.16
N ASP A 638 25.65 -31.20 6.23
CA ASP A 638 26.34 -31.51 7.48
C ASP A 638 25.46 -31.17 8.69
N ALA A 639 26.05 -31.15 9.90
CA ALA A 639 25.32 -30.87 11.14
C ALA A 639 24.72 -29.45 11.21
N THR A 640 25.13 -28.53 10.34
CA THR A 640 24.54 -27.18 10.21
C THR A 640 23.34 -27.15 9.27
N SER A 641 23.12 -28.21 8.50
CA SER A 641 22.06 -28.25 7.52
C SER A 641 20.67 -28.35 8.16
N VAL A 642 19.76 -27.48 7.73
CA VAL A 642 18.37 -27.45 8.20
C VAL A 642 17.45 -27.97 7.11
N PHE A 643 16.68 -29.02 7.41
CA PHE A 643 15.64 -29.59 6.56
C PHE A 643 14.32 -29.74 7.32
N PRO A 644 13.16 -29.72 6.64
CA PRO A 644 12.98 -29.56 5.20
C PRO A 644 13.19 -28.12 4.72
N GLN A 645 13.45 -27.96 3.43
CA GLN A 645 13.58 -26.67 2.75
C GLN A 645 12.68 -26.63 1.52
N THR A 646 12.20 -25.44 1.17
CA THR A 646 11.28 -25.25 0.05
C THR A 646 11.87 -24.30 -0.98
N PHE A 647 11.89 -24.76 -2.24
CA PHE A 647 12.14 -23.95 -3.42
C PHE A 647 10.79 -23.60 -4.05
N GLU A 648 10.42 -22.33 -4.03
CA GLU A 648 9.09 -21.87 -4.49
C GLU A 648 9.22 -21.13 -5.81
N ILE A 649 8.44 -21.50 -6.83
CA ILE A 649 8.38 -20.87 -8.14
C ILE A 649 6.95 -20.33 -8.34
N ASP A 650 6.85 -19.03 -8.59
CA ASP A 650 5.60 -18.30 -8.79
C ASP A 650 5.13 -18.38 -10.25
N TYR A 651 6.04 -18.26 -11.22
CA TYR A 651 5.73 -18.47 -12.63
C TYR A 651 6.98 -18.73 -13.46
N VAL A 652 6.76 -19.25 -14.67
CA VAL A 652 7.69 -19.26 -15.80
C VAL A 652 7.01 -18.55 -16.96
N ARG A 653 7.66 -17.53 -17.54
CA ARG A 653 7.13 -16.78 -18.70
C ARG A 653 8.15 -16.72 -19.82
N TYR A 654 7.70 -16.96 -21.04
CA TYR A 654 8.52 -16.95 -22.24
C TYR A 654 8.00 -15.96 -23.26
N PHE A 655 8.90 -15.12 -23.74
CA PHE A 655 8.62 -14.02 -24.66
C PHE A 655 9.48 -14.12 -25.91
N GLN A 656 8.90 -13.85 -27.07
CA GLN A 656 9.62 -13.77 -28.34
C GLN A 656 9.62 -12.37 -28.91
N LYS A 657 10.72 -11.97 -29.60
CA LYS A 657 10.77 -10.68 -30.30
C LYS A 657 9.62 -10.58 -31.32
N ASN A 658 8.95 -9.43 -31.35
CA ASN A 658 7.86 -9.18 -32.28
C ASN A 658 8.38 -9.06 -33.73
N LYS A 659 7.58 -9.48 -34.73
CA LYS A 659 8.01 -9.45 -36.15
C LYS A 659 8.32 -8.03 -36.66
N MET A 660 7.75 -6.98 -36.04
CA MET A 660 7.95 -5.58 -36.43
C MET A 660 9.28 -4.98 -35.92
N SER A 661 9.82 -5.47 -34.80
CA SER A 661 11.09 -5.05 -34.21
C SER A 661 12.26 -5.65 -34.98
N MET A 662 12.13 -6.90 -35.44
CA MET A 662 13.08 -7.56 -36.35
C MET A 662 13.23 -6.76 -37.66
N ALA A 663 12.14 -6.23 -38.22
CA ALA A 663 12.18 -5.41 -39.44
C ALA A 663 12.89 -4.05 -39.23
N LYS A 664 12.77 -3.44 -38.04
CA LYS A 664 13.45 -2.17 -37.71
C LYS A 664 14.94 -2.34 -37.39
N GLU A 665 15.35 -3.45 -36.79
CA GLU A 665 16.78 -3.76 -36.57
C GLU A 665 17.50 -4.03 -37.90
N ASN A 666 16.86 -4.74 -38.83
CA ASN A 666 17.41 -5.00 -40.16
C ASN A 666 17.52 -3.75 -41.05
N LEU A 667 16.67 -2.74 -40.84
CA LEU A 667 16.74 -1.44 -41.52
C LEU A 667 17.79 -0.48 -40.94
N LYS A 668 18.36 -0.78 -39.76
CA LYS A 668 19.44 0.02 -39.14
C LYS A 668 20.84 -0.55 -39.39
N GLN A 669 20.93 -1.75 -39.96
CA GLN A 669 22.19 -2.45 -40.25
C GLN A 669 22.54 -2.49 -41.75
N ASN A 670 21.64 -1.99 -42.61
CA ASN A 670 21.90 -1.58 -43.98
C ASN A 670 21.91 -0.05 -44.06
#